data_AF-A0A4P7N747-F1
#
_entry.id   AF-A0A4P7N747-F1
#
_cell.length_a   1.000
_cell.length_b   1.000
_cell.length_c   1.000
_cell.angle_alpha   90.00
_cell.angle_beta   90.00
_cell.angle_gamma   90.00
#
_symmetry.space_group_name_H-M   'P 1'
#
loop_
_entity.id
_entity.type
_entity.pdbx_description
1 polymer ?
#
loop_
_entity_poly.entity_id
_entity_poly.type
_entity_poly.pdbx_seq_one_letter_code
_entity_poly.pdbx_strand_id
1 'polypeptide(L)'
;MVVELVRFRSAALHRWHTFISLPRQASVSWHRARLYEELAERRAAVTSISRLSETADVVFTISRARFDGHPFQSHMLIAVPASVLLYMVAKFSLRWTFYRIVAFACGARGRKLKEVRKVVNPRKTSKVDEVARRHGLDPRICRSWATRRSFSMCVNKIKTPNIIGIYGLPGAGKTTLLSQLRQTTETWLEEYDYYEGSEVIDSVVDGGLAAFKKLPHADKQRHRATAVRQIGRDACNNGKSALVAGHFILPNDDLDGGLQEVYTEADLETFTHIIYLKVPAEDICKQCAADMQRKRALFPVEEVNRWQDVEVERLFHLCLDRGIVFATVSGGKETTVQRVADLCSFWNLSEQQNSDLAVSMASRIFSSTQLELCSNILVFDADRTLAPQDSGTLFVKKCLSNGHLRQPEEMKVVLKTVFGGPLGYTHRAFQQVSVLLESFECFNETYDSICDTVSNQITIYPEMATVLSQATRDPRVIPLVVTSGVRRVWEMALQRIGLQGIPIFGGGRVRDQYVVTPQTKATIVAWLATFKTGDHRRDVTVYGDSPLDIPMMAEAGRAFVIVGNEETRSSTMDSELEKAIRSKVFGKTHDKNFETRIKQILLPSNVTPRPGLSIAELQYPMEDVPVNIAPSTAAKLLASPMRDASIAGPALQEAHAQAGRFLATQVVAQVIGLEEHIIPHVQGQKTIGYRLKAEERTLIVAMMRGGEPMARGVYQTFPLAMFAFAKYPHELATRDVVDMESILLVDSVINTGKSMIDCVEHIRAMNSKAKILLVAGVVQAGAIELEVDGISEGGSLRRKLGWHGDVGIVALRVSENKYTGAKGTDTGNRLFNTTHWH
;
A
#
# COMPACT_ATOMS: atom_id res chain seq x y z
N MET A 1 46.08 35.56 2.15
CA MET A 1 45.09 34.69 1.46
C MET A 1 45.55 33.25 1.20
N VAL A 2 46.51 32.95 0.30
CA VAL A 2 46.88 31.54 -0.02
C VAL A 2 47.43 30.78 1.19
N VAL A 3 48.29 31.41 2.00
CA VAL A 3 48.89 30.81 3.21
C VAL A 3 47.85 30.53 4.30
N GLU A 4 46.84 31.38 4.47
CA GLU A 4 45.74 31.18 5.42
C GLU A 4 44.79 30.07 4.99
N LEU A 5 44.44 30.01 3.70
CA LEU A 5 43.60 28.95 3.14
C LEU A 5 44.27 27.57 3.30
N VAL A 6 45.59 27.51 3.14
CA VAL A 6 46.39 26.29 3.35
C VAL A 6 46.42 25.87 4.82
N ARG A 7 46.61 26.82 5.76
CA ARG A 7 46.54 26.54 7.20
C ARG A 7 45.15 26.06 7.61
N PHE A 8 44.09 26.69 7.09
CA PHE A 8 42.71 26.31 7.35
C PHE A 8 42.38 24.90 6.87
N ARG A 9 42.73 24.55 5.61
CA ARG A 9 42.53 23.21 5.05
C ARG A 9 43.31 22.13 5.81
N SER A 10 44.55 22.43 6.20
CA SER A 10 45.38 21.51 6.99
C SER A 10 44.79 21.28 8.39
N ALA A 11 44.28 22.32 9.05
CA ALA A 11 43.63 22.20 10.35
C ALA A 11 42.30 21.43 10.26
N ALA A 12 41.50 21.67 9.22
CA ALA A 12 40.24 20.96 8.97
C ALA A 12 40.47 19.46 8.72
N LEU A 13 41.46 19.10 7.90
CA LEU A 13 41.83 17.69 7.67
C LEU A 13 42.36 17.03 8.94
N HIS A 14 43.12 17.74 9.76
CA HIS A 14 43.60 17.21 11.03
C HIS A 14 42.45 16.93 12.01
N ARG A 15 41.48 17.84 12.12
CA ARG A 15 40.24 17.63 12.89
C ARG A 15 39.43 16.46 12.35
N TRP A 16 39.31 16.33 11.03
CA TRP A 16 38.59 15.23 10.39
C TRP A 16 39.26 13.86 10.60
N HIS A 17 40.59 13.76 10.46
CA HIS A 17 41.33 12.54 10.78
C HIS A 17 41.22 12.16 12.26
N THR A 18 41.18 13.16 13.14
CA THR A 18 40.89 12.97 14.58
C THR A 18 39.48 12.42 14.82
N PHE A 19 38.48 12.90 14.06
CA PHE A 19 37.10 12.43 14.13
C PHE A 19 36.93 10.98 13.69
N ILE A 20 37.45 10.60 12.51
CA ILE A 20 37.35 9.20 12.02
C ILE A 20 38.24 8.26 12.84
N SER A 21 39.33 8.79 13.42
CA SER A 21 40.14 8.17 14.47
C SER A 21 40.60 6.74 14.14
N LEU A 22 41.05 6.53 12.90
CA LEU A 22 41.55 5.23 12.43
C LEU A 22 42.82 4.81 13.18
N PRO A 23 43.10 3.50 13.33
CA PRO A 23 44.33 3.01 13.96
C PRO A 23 45.58 3.57 13.29
N ARG A 24 46.50 4.14 14.07
CA ARG A 24 47.79 4.65 13.58
C ARG A 24 48.60 3.50 12.99
N GLN A 25 49.19 3.72 11.81
CA GLN A 25 50.14 2.79 11.21
C GLN A 25 51.55 3.26 11.54
N ALA A 26 52.34 2.40 12.21
CA ALA A 26 53.68 2.78 12.69
C ALA A 26 54.75 2.75 11.58
N SER A 27 54.46 2.12 10.44
CA SER A 27 55.44 1.92 9.37
C SER A 27 55.25 2.88 8.20
N VAL A 28 56.31 3.62 7.87
CA VAL A 28 56.41 4.42 6.64
C VAL A 28 56.29 3.54 5.39
N SER A 29 56.79 2.29 5.44
CA SER A 29 56.74 1.38 4.28
C SER A 29 55.30 1.01 3.91
N TRP A 30 54.40 0.93 4.89
CA TRP A 30 52.98 0.68 4.66
C TRP A 30 52.31 1.82 3.88
N HIS A 31 52.56 3.07 4.30
CA HIS A 31 52.05 4.25 3.59
C HIS A 31 52.63 4.38 2.18
N ARG A 32 53.92 4.04 1.99
CA ARG A 32 54.55 4.01 0.65
C ARG A 32 53.88 2.98 -0.26
N ALA A 33 53.73 1.74 0.21
CA ALA A 33 53.09 0.67 -0.56
C ALA A 33 51.66 1.04 -0.96
N ARG A 34 50.86 1.58 -0.02
CA ARG A 34 49.50 2.03 -0.32
C ARG A 34 49.50 3.17 -1.32
N LEU A 35 50.37 4.16 -1.19
CA LEU A 35 50.46 5.27 -2.13
C LEU A 35 50.80 4.80 -3.55
N TYR A 36 51.68 3.81 -3.71
CA TYR A 36 51.97 3.22 -5.02
C TYR A 36 50.76 2.51 -5.64
N GLU A 37 50.01 1.76 -4.84
CA GLU A 37 48.76 1.09 -5.29
C GLU A 37 47.73 2.13 -5.79
N GLU A 38 47.46 3.17 -5.00
CA GLU A 38 46.49 4.22 -5.35
C GLU A 38 46.94 5.04 -6.58
N LEU A 39 48.25 5.27 -6.74
CA LEU A 39 48.80 5.93 -7.93
C LEU A 39 48.68 5.07 -9.19
N ALA A 40 48.81 3.74 -9.06
CA ALA A 40 48.59 2.81 -10.17
C ALA A 40 47.10 2.76 -10.56
N GLU A 41 46.19 2.66 -9.58
CA GLU A 41 44.73 2.71 -9.80
C GLU A 41 44.32 4.04 -10.45
N ARG A 42 44.89 5.17 -10.01
CA ARG A 42 44.66 6.48 -10.64
C ARG A 42 45.14 6.56 -12.09
N ARG A 43 46.27 5.94 -12.43
CA ARG A 43 46.80 5.91 -13.82
C ARG A 43 45.95 5.05 -14.74
N ALA A 44 45.32 3.99 -14.22
CA ALA A 44 44.42 3.14 -14.97
C ALA A 44 43.01 3.75 -15.17
N ALA A 45 42.68 4.85 -14.47
CA ALA A 45 41.36 5.48 -14.52
C ALA A 45 41.12 6.26 -15.82
N VAL A 46 40.14 5.83 -16.62
CA VAL A 46 39.83 6.41 -17.94
C VAL A 46 38.80 7.56 -17.84
N THR A 47 37.77 7.43 -17.00
CA THR A 47 36.66 8.41 -16.93
C THR A 47 36.92 9.54 -15.93
N SER A 48 36.32 10.71 -16.14
CA SER A 48 36.46 11.88 -15.25
C SER A 48 36.04 11.60 -13.81
N ILE A 49 34.99 10.79 -13.61
CA ILE A 49 34.48 10.42 -12.28
C ILE A 49 35.40 9.40 -11.61
N SER A 50 35.87 8.39 -12.35
CA SER A 50 36.85 7.43 -11.83
C SER A 50 38.15 8.16 -11.43
N ARG A 51 38.65 9.06 -12.28
CA ARG A 51 39.80 9.91 -11.95
C ARG A 51 39.58 10.75 -10.70
N LEU A 52 38.39 11.32 -10.49
CA LEU A 52 38.05 12.05 -9.25
C LEU A 52 38.09 11.12 -8.03
N SER A 53 37.49 9.93 -8.13
CA SER A 53 37.49 8.90 -7.08
C SER A 53 38.89 8.46 -6.69
N GLU A 54 39.72 8.09 -7.67
CA GLU A 54 41.07 7.60 -7.43
C GLU A 54 42.00 8.73 -6.97
N THR A 55 41.80 9.96 -7.47
CA THR A 55 42.53 11.13 -6.96
C THR A 55 42.19 11.38 -5.48
N ALA A 56 40.95 11.17 -5.06
CA ALA A 56 40.57 11.28 -3.65
C ALA A 56 41.23 10.20 -2.77
N ASP A 57 41.42 8.97 -3.27
CA ASP A 57 42.07 7.90 -2.51
C ASP A 57 43.59 8.13 -2.37
N VAL A 58 44.24 8.69 -3.40
CA VAL A 58 45.63 9.19 -3.33
C VAL A 58 45.76 10.31 -2.28
N VAL A 59 44.87 11.32 -2.32
CA VAL A 59 44.89 12.45 -1.38
C VAL A 59 44.60 11.99 0.06
N PHE A 60 43.70 11.02 0.25
CA PHE A 60 43.45 10.40 1.54
C PHE A 60 44.71 9.74 2.09
N THR A 61 45.42 8.96 1.28
CA THR A 61 46.64 8.25 1.69
C THR A 61 47.76 9.22 2.12
N ILE A 62 47.97 10.30 1.36
CA ILE A 62 48.96 11.34 1.68
C ILE A 62 48.57 12.08 2.97
N SER A 63 47.31 12.51 3.09
CA SER A 63 46.83 13.24 4.27
C SER A 63 46.85 12.37 5.53
N ARG A 64 46.57 11.07 5.39
CA ARG A 64 46.61 10.11 6.49
C ARG A 64 48.03 9.86 6.99
N ALA A 65 48.98 9.67 6.08
CA ALA A 65 50.37 9.49 6.46
C ALA A 65 50.92 10.70 7.24
N ARG A 66 50.54 11.92 6.84
CA ARG A 66 50.85 13.14 7.58
C ARG A 66 50.22 13.17 8.96
N PHE A 67 48.96 12.73 9.10
CA PHE A 67 48.29 12.63 10.39
C PHE A 67 48.97 11.61 11.32
N ASP A 68 49.49 10.51 10.77
CA ASP A 68 50.22 9.48 11.50
C ASP A 68 51.69 9.88 11.80
N GLY A 69 52.14 11.07 11.38
CA GLY A 69 53.46 11.62 11.71
C GLY A 69 54.55 11.37 10.65
N HIS A 70 54.16 10.89 9.47
CA HIS A 70 55.07 10.59 8.36
C HIS A 70 54.92 11.64 7.24
N PRO A 71 55.84 12.62 7.13
CA PRO A 71 55.72 13.68 6.13
C PRO A 71 56.04 13.15 4.73
N PHE A 72 54.99 12.91 3.92
CA PHE A 72 55.11 12.73 2.47
C PHE A 72 54.98 14.09 1.78
N GLN A 73 55.89 14.38 0.84
CA GLN A 73 55.93 15.51 -0.11
C GLN A 73 54.83 16.58 0.08
N SER A 74 55.12 17.57 0.93
CA SER A 74 54.15 18.53 1.48
C SER A 74 53.49 19.47 0.46
N HIS A 75 54.06 19.59 -0.74
CA HIS A 75 53.59 20.50 -1.79
C HIS A 75 52.35 19.98 -2.55
N MET A 76 52.11 18.65 -2.59
CA MET A 76 50.97 18.10 -3.35
C MET A 76 49.60 18.41 -2.73
N LEU A 77 49.48 18.50 -1.41
CA LEU A 77 48.21 18.82 -0.73
C LEU A 77 47.78 20.28 -0.92
N ILE A 78 48.71 21.16 -1.28
CA ILE A 78 48.48 22.60 -1.47
C ILE A 78 47.80 22.87 -2.82
N ALA A 79 48.05 22.03 -3.83
CA ALA A 79 47.52 22.15 -5.19
C ALA A 79 46.21 21.37 -5.44
N VAL A 80 45.66 20.68 -4.43
CA VAL A 80 44.43 19.87 -4.61
C VAL A 80 43.19 20.78 -4.68
N PRO A 81 42.33 20.65 -5.72
CA PRO A 81 41.07 21.37 -5.80
C PRO A 81 40.16 21.10 -4.59
N ALA A 82 39.42 22.12 -4.14
CA ALA A 82 38.51 21.99 -3.00
C ALA A 82 37.45 20.88 -3.19
N SER A 83 37.01 20.68 -4.44
CA SER A 83 36.05 19.64 -4.82
C SER A 83 36.58 18.22 -4.55
N VAL A 84 37.86 17.96 -4.79
CA VAL A 84 38.50 16.67 -4.49
C VAL A 84 38.56 16.44 -2.97
N LEU A 85 38.89 17.47 -2.19
CA LEU A 85 38.92 17.39 -0.73
C LEU A 85 37.52 17.16 -0.14
N LEU A 86 36.50 17.86 -0.66
CA LEU A 86 35.11 17.69 -0.24
C LEU A 86 34.60 16.28 -0.56
N TYR A 87 34.87 15.81 -1.79
CA TYR A 87 34.50 14.47 -2.23
C TYR A 87 35.21 13.39 -1.40
N MET A 88 36.51 13.55 -1.11
CA MET A 88 37.27 12.65 -0.25
C MET A 88 36.66 12.57 1.16
N VAL A 89 36.41 13.72 1.79
CA VAL A 89 35.82 13.77 3.15
C VAL A 89 34.47 13.06 3.16
N ALA A 90 33.60 13.32 2.17
CA ALA A 90 32.30 12.64 2.06
C ALA A 90 32.45 11.12 1.86
N LYS A 91 33.25 10.70 0.86
CA LYS A 91 33.50 9.29 0.51
C LYS A 91 33.98 8.48 1.70
N PHE A 92 34.99 8.96 2.43
CA PHE A 92 35.59 8.24 3.55
C PHE A 92 34.75 8.32 4.83
N SER A 93 34.03 9.43 5.06
CA SER A 93 33.09 9.53 6.19
C SER A 93 31.90 8.57 6.02
N LEU A 94 31.38 8.41 4.79
CA LEU A 94 30.32 7.44 4.50
C LEU A 94 30.79 6.00 4.73
N ARG A 95 32.00 5.64 4.28
CA ARG A 95 32.59 4.33 4.56
C ARG A 95 32.79 4.09 6.06
N TRP A 96 33.21 5.10 6.81
CA TRP A 96 33.35 5.02 8.27
C TRP A 96 32.01 4.80 8.97
N THR A 97 30.98 5.58 8.60
CA THR A 97 29.64 5.45 9.15
C THR A 97 29.04 4.07 8.84
N PHE A 98 29.27 3.55 7.63
CA PHE A 98 28.84 2.21 7.23
C PHE A 98 29.29 1.13 8.22
N TYR A 99 30.59 1.00 8.49
CA TYR A 99 31.07 -0.07 9.38
C TYR A 99 30.61 0.10 10.83
N ARG A 100 30.32 1.33 11.28
CA ARG A 100 29.72 1.54 12.60
C ARG A 100 28.27 1.07 12.66
N ILE A 101 27.48 1.34 11.62
CA ILE A 101 26.10 0.86 11.53
C ILE A 101 26.06 -0.67 11.41
N VAL A 102 26.93 -1.24 10.58
CA VAL A 102 27.06 -2.70 10.44
C VAL A 102 27.47 -3.37 11.75
N ALA A 103 28.44 -2.80 12.46
CA ALA A 103 28.86 -3.33 13.76
C ALA A 103 27.72 -3.28 14.78
N PHE A 104 26.95 -2.19 14.82
CA PHE A 104 25.77 -2.08 15.67
C PHE A 104 24.70 -3.12 15.31
N ALA A 105 24.45 -3.33 14.01
CA ALA A 105 23.53 -4.34 13.52
C ALA A 105 23.99 -5.79 13.83
N CYS A 106 25.30 -6.02 13.92
CA CYS A 106 25.89 -7.28 14.38
C CYS A 106 25.91 -7.41 15.93
N GLY A 107 25.22 -6.54 16.66
CA GLY A 107 25.11 -6.58 18.12
C GLY A 107 26.28 -5.95 18.88
N ALA A 108 27.22 -5.27 18.21
CA ALA A 108 28.31 -4.58 18.92
C ALA A 108 27.76 -3.35 19.69
N ARG A 109 28.03 -3.28 21.00
CA ARG A 109 27.68 -2.15 21.85
C ARG A 109 28.90 -1.61 22.61
N GLY A 110 28.77 -0.39 23.13
CA GLY A 110 29.77 0.24 24.02
C GLY A 110 31.17 0.31 23.40
N ARG A 111 32.15 -0.28 24.09
CA ARG A 111 33.57 -0.28 23.71
C ARG A 111 33.82 -1.00 22.37
N LYS A 112 33.16 -2.13 22.14
CA LYS A 112 33.29 -2.93 20.90
C LYS A 112 32.85 -2.15 19.65
N LEU A 113 31.79 -1.35 19.76
CA LEU A 113 31.35 -0.47 18.67
C LEU A 113 32.33 0.68 18.40
N LYS A 114 32.97 1.22 19.45
CA LYS A 114 33.97 2.29 19.32
C LYS A 114 35.27 1.82 18.66
N GLU A 115 35.57 0.52 18.72
CA GLU A 115 36.76 -0.11 18.13
C GLU A 115 36.62 -0.39 16.62
N VAL A 116 35.40 -0.46 16.09
CA VAL A 116 35.15 -0.65 14.66
C VAL A 116 35.28 0.68 13.92
N ARG A 117 36.50 0.97 13.46
CA ARG A 117 36.82 2.18 12.67
C ARG A 117 37.54 1.76 11.39
N LYS A 118 36.77 1.67 10.30
CA LYS A 118 37.26 1.23 8.99
C LYS A 118 36.68 2.11 7.89
N VAL A 119 37.45 2.30 6.83
CA VAL A 119 37.05 3.09 5.66
C VAL A 119 37.29 2.33 4.36
N VAL A 120 37.26 1.00 4.44
CA VAL A 120 37.48 0.12 3.30
C VAL A 120 36.24 0.11 2.40
N ASN A 121 36.40 0.05 1.08
CA ASN A 121 35.26 0.07 0.17
C ASN A 121 34.33 -1.14 0.40
N PRO A 122 33.06 -0.94 0.82
CA PRO A 122 32.14 -2.04 1.12
C PRO A 122 31.68 -2.83 -0.12
N ARG A 123 31.91 -2.31 -1.33
CA ARG A 123 31.62 -3.04 -2.59
C ARG A 123 32.58 -4.21 -2.84
N LYS A 124 33.75 -4.24 -2.19
CA LYS A 124 34.71 -5.36 -2.30
C LYS A 124 34.39 -6.37 -1.19
N THR A 125 33.52 -7.34 -1.48
CA THR A 125 33.02 -8.34 -0.50
C THR A 125 34.13 -9.06 0.25
N SER A 126 35.22 -9.42 -0.43
CA SER A 126 36.41 -10.02 0.19
C SER A 126 37.04 -9.15 1.29
N LYS A 127 37.02 -7.83 1.14
CA LYS A 127 37.52 -6.88 2.14
C LYS A 127 36.53 -6.67 3.29
N VAL A 128 35.23 -6.77 3.02
CA VAL A 128 34.19 -6.73 4.07
C VAL A 128 34.32 -7.96 4.98
N ASP A 129 34.57 -9.14 4.41
CA ASP A 129 34.78 -10.38 5.17
C ASP A 129 36.04 -10.34 6.03
N GLU A 130 37.11 -9.69 5.56
CA GLU A 130 38.32 -9.44 6.35
C GLU A 130 38.04 -8.52 7.55
N VAL A 131 37.25 -7.46 7.34
CA VAL A 131 36.84 -6.54 8.41
C VAL A 131 35.94 -7.26 9.42
N ALA A 132 34.98 -8.07 8.95
CA ALA A 132 34.08 -8.83 9.81
C ALA A 132 34.87 -9.80 10.72
N ARG A 133 35.79 -10.59 10.13
CA ARG A 133 36.68 -11.49 10.89
C ARG A 133 37.53 -10.76 11.92
N ARG A 134 38.15 -9.63 11.54
CA ARG A 134 39.02 -8.86 12.42
C ARG A 134 38.31 -8.31 13.66
N HIS A 135 37.00 -8.04 13.58
CA HIS A 135 36.22 -7.44 14.66
C HIS A 135 35.20 -8.40 15.30
N GLY A 136 35.23 -9.70 14.94
CA GLY A 136 34.27 -10.69 15.43
C GLY A 136 32.82 -10.30 15.14
N LEU A 137 32.57 -9.80 13.92
CA LEU A 137 31.24 -9.47 13.40
C LEU A 137 30.78 -10.61 12.47
N ASP A 138 29.48 -10.85 12.38
CA ASP A 138 28.92 -11.87 11.49
C ASP A 138 29.12 -11.45 10.01
N PRO A 139 29.90 -12.22 9.22
CA PRO A 139 30.14 -11.92 7.81
C PRO A 139 28.85 -11.90 6.97
N ARG A 140 27.83 -12.70 7.31
CA ARG A 140 26.56 -12.76 6.58
C ARG A 140 25.77 -11.46 6.75
N ILE A 141 25.69 -10.96 7.99
CA ILE A 141 25.07 -9.67 8.28
C ILE A 141 25.87 -8.54 7.61
N CYS A 142 27.20 -8.54 7.71
CA CYS A 142 28.03 -7.54 7.04
C CYS A 142 27.81 -7.50 5.52
N ARG A 143 27.69 -8.67 4.86
CA ARG A 143 27.40 -8.75 3.42
C ARG A 143 25.99 -8.27 3.08
N SER A 144 24.98 -8.69 3.84
CA SER A 144 23.60 -8.23 3.69
C SER A 144 23.48 -6.71 3.77
N TRP A 145 24.23 -6.07 4.68
CA TRP A 145 24.24 -4.62 4.79
C TRP A 145 25.03 -3.94 3.67
N ALA A 146 26.10 -4.56 3.17
CA ALA A 146 26.84 -4.06 2.01
C ALA A 146 25.98 -4.07 0.72
N THR A 147 24.98 -4.97 0.63
CA THR A 147 24.05 -5.07 -0.49
C THR A 147 22.73 -4.31 -0.28
N ARG A 148 22.44 -3.81 0.94
CA ARG A 148 21.23 -3.01 1.22
C ARG A 148 21.28 -1.61 0.59
N ARG A 149 20.23 -1.30 -0.19
CA ARG A 149 20.00 -0.06 -0.96
C ARG A 149 20.16 1.25 -0.16
N SER A 150 19.97 1.24 1.16
CA SER A 150 19.96 2.47 2.00
C SER A 150 21.33 3.16 2.14
N PHE A 151 22.46 2.45 1.98
CA PHE A 151 23.79 3.10 1.91
C PHE A 151 24.20 3.54 0.50
N SER A 152 23.45 3.12 -0.52
CA SER A 152 23.57 3.62 -1.89
C SER A 152 22.90 4.98 -2.09
N MET A 153 22.15 5.49 -1.09
CA MET A 153 21.34 6.72 -1.19
C MET A 153 22.16 8.02 -1.30
N CYS A 154 23.47 8.03 -1.06
CA CYS A 154 24.30 9.20 -1.40
C CYS A 154 24.64 9.30 -2.89
N VAL A 155 24.14 8.38 -3.72
CA VAL A 155 24.19 8.47 -5.19
C VAL A 155 22.76 8.26 -5.70
N ASN A 156 21.90 9.26 -5.50
CA ASN A 156 20.58 9.24 -6.14
C ASN A 156 20.71 9.42 -7.66
N LYS A 157 19.85 8.69 -8.38
CA LYS A 157 19.57 8.71 -9.83
C LYS A 157 20.61 8.09 -10.78
N ILE A 158 20.71 6.76 -10.78
CA ILE A 158 20.98 6.04 -12.04
C ILE A 158 19.98 4.88 -12.12
N LYS A 159 19.10 4.91 -13.13
CA LYS A 159 18.23 3.78 -13.50
C LYS A 159 19.18 2.63 -13.86
N THR A 160 19.23 1.57 -13.06
CA THR A 160 19.98 0.37 -13.43
C THR A 160 19.23 -0.30 -14.58
N PRO A 161 19.84 -0.44 -15.76
CA PRO A 161 19.16 -1.00 -16.93
C PRO A 161 18.73 -2.45 -16.67
N ASN A 162 17.61 -2.86 -17.27
CA ASN A 162 17.20 -4.25 -17.23
C ASN A 162 18.02 -5.01 -18.27
N ILE A 163 18.85 -5.96 -17.82
CA ILE A 163 19.56 -6.89 -18.68
C ILE A 163 18.81 -8.21 -18.63
N ILE A 164 18.22 -8.60 -19.76
CA ILE A 164 17.27 -9.70 -19.90
C ILE A 164 17.92 -10.79 -20.77
N GLY A 165 18.12 -11.96 -20.18
CA GLY A 165 18.58 -13.14 -20.90
C GLY A 165 17.41 -13.86 -21.58
N ILE A 166 17.48 -14.09 -22.89
CA ILE A 166 16.58 -14.96 -23.64
C ILE A 166 17.24 -16.33 -23.75
N TYR A 167 16.68 -17.30 -23.04
CA TYR A 167 17.16 -18.67 -22.90
C TYR A 167 16.20 -19.65 -23.57
N GLY A 168 16.68 -20.87 -23.81
CA GLY A 168 15.94 -21.94 -24.46
C GLY A 168 16.89 -22.83 -25.24
N LEU A 169 16.42 -24.02 -25.59
CA LEU A 169 17.23 -25.01 -26.30
C LEU A 169 17.73 -24.51 -27.67
N PRO A 170 18.82 -25.07 -28.20
CA PRO A 170 19.15 -24.91 -29.61
C PRO A 170 17.94 -25.32 -30.46
N GLY A 171 17.42 -24.40 -31.26
CA GLY A 171 16.26 -24.62 -32.13
C GLY A 171 15.00 -23.94 -31.63
N ALA A 172 15.03 -23.29 -30.46
CA ALA A 172 13.88 -22.57 -29.91
C ALA A 172 13.61 -21.17 -30.54
N GLY A 173 14.30 -20.79 -31.62
CA GLY A 173 14.07 -19.52 -32.32
C GLY A 173 14.60 -18.24 -31.65
N LYS A 174 15.53 -18.31 -30.68
CA LYS A 174 16.08 -17.14 -29.95
C LYS A 174 16.58 -16.00 -30.84
N THR A 175 17.47 -16.31 -31.80
CA THR A 175 18.04 -15.31 -32.72
C THR A 175 16.97 -14.70 -33.62
N THR A 176 16.02 -15.51 -34.10
CA THR A 176 14.87 -15.05 -34.87
C THR A 176 14.00 -14.10 -34.06
N LEU A 177 13.72 -14.43 -32.80
CA LEU A 177 12.95 -13.58 -31.88
C LEU A 177 13.65 -12.23 -31.65
N LEU A 178 14.96 -12.22 -31.38
CA LEU A 178 15.71 -10.96 -31.23
C LEU A 178 15.64 -10.10 -32.51
N SER A 179 15.76 -10.72 -33.69
CA SER A 179 15.63 -10.02 -34.97
C SER A 179 14.23 -9.44 -35.17
N GLN A 180 13.18 -10.19 -34.80
CA GLN A 180 11.79 -9.73 -34.90
C GLN A 180 11.50 -8.56 -33.95
N LEU A 181 11.96 -8.66 -32.70
CA LEU A 181 11.84 -7.58 -31.73
C LEU A 181 12.57 -6.31 -32.21
N ARG A 182 13.77 -6.46 -32.78
CA ARG A 182 14.54 -5.34 -33.35
C ARG A 182 13.84 -4.64 -34.53
N GLN A 183 12.99 -5.36 -35.27
CA GLN A 183 12.26 -4.85 -36.44
C GLN A 183 10.88 -4.27 -36.10
N THR A 184 10.44 -4.39 -34.85
CA THR A 184 9.12 -3.90 -34.43
C THR A 184 9.13 -2.37 -34.27
N THR A 185 8.03 -1.70 -34.61
CA THR A 185 7.94 -0.22 -34.66
C THR A 185 7.59 0.44 -33.32
N GLU A 186 7.66 -0.27 -32.20
CA GLU A 186 7.33 0.29 -30.88
C GLU A 186 8.47 1.15 -30.33
N THR A 187 8.17 2.38 -29.95
CA THR A 187 9.15 3.41 -29.55
C THR A 187 9.97 3.06 -28.31
N TRP A 188 9.47 2.20 -27.41
CA TRP A 188 10.23 1.79 -26.22
C TRP A 188 11.34 0.76 -26.53
N LEU A 189 11.30 0.11 -27.70
CA LEU A 189 12.35 -0.83 -28.12
C LEU A 189 13.65 -0.10 -28.49
N GLU A 190 13.60 1.22 -28.73
CA GLU A 190 14.79 2.08 -28.87
C GLU A 190 15.60 2.20 -27.57
N GLU A 191 14.96 1.91 -26.42
CA GLU A 191 15.61 1.83 -25.10
C GLU A 191 16.33 0.49 -24.86
N TYR A 192 16.31 -0.44 -25.81
CA TYR A 192 16.98 -1.74 -25.72
C TYR A 192 18.13 -1.92 -26.70
N ASP A 193 19.25 -2.43 -26.20
CA ASP A 193 20.34 -2.96 -27.01
C ASP A 193 20.19 -4.48 -27.16
N TYR A 194 20.49 -5.01 -28.35
CA TYR A 194 20.29 -6.43 -28.70
C TYR A 194 21.63 -7.12 -28.88
N TYR A 195 21.85 -8.21 -28.17
CA TYR A 195 23.10 -8.95 -28.19
C TYR A 195 22.86 -10.42 -28.51
N GLU A 196 23.44 -10.91 -29.60
CA GLU A 196 23.61 -12.35 -29.78
C GLU A 196 24.90 -12.78 -29.06
N GLY A 197 24.79 -13.68 -28.08
CA GLY A 197 25.92 -14.04 -27.22
C GLY A 197 27.15 -14.56 -28.00
N SER A 198 26.95 -15.24 -29.14
CA SER A 198 28.03 -15.69 -30.00
C SER A 198 28.78 -14.55 -30.69
N GLU A 199 28.11 -13.45 -31.04
CA GLU A 199 28.75 -12.27 -31.67
C GLU A 199 29.60 -11.51 -30.65
N VAL A 200 29.11 -11.38 -29.41
CA VAL A 200 29.92 -10.75 -28.35
C VAL A 200 31.14 -11.61 -28.03
N ILE A 201 30.99 -12.94 -27.98
CA ILE A 201 32.13 -13.86 -27.81
C ILE A 201 33.13 -13.70 -28.96
N ASP A 202 32.67 -13.60 -30.21
CA ASP A 202 33.52 -13.37 -31.39
C ASP A 202 34.38 -12.10 -31.23
N SER A 203 33.79 -11.02 -30.69
CA SER A 203 34.49 -9.75 -30.48
C SER A 203 35.53 -9.75 -29.35
N VAL A 204 35.42 -10.65 -28.36
CA VAL A 204 36.30 -10.69 -27.17
C VAL A 204 37.37 -11.78 -27.21
N VAL A 205 37.36 -12.63 -28.24
CA VAL A 205 38.31 -13.74 -28.41
C VAL A 205 39.22 -13.43 -29.59
N ASP A 206 40.53 -13.45 -29.37
CA ASP A 206 41.50 -13.31 -30.45
C ASP A 206 41.37 -14.51 -31.42
N GLY A 207 41.05 -14.23 -32.68
CA GLY A 207 40.72 -15.26 -33.69
C GLY A 207 39.24 -15.66 -33.74
N GLY A 208 38.37 -14.94 -33.04
CA GLY A 208 36.91 -15.03 -33.14
C GLY A 208 36.30 -16.32 -32.60
N LEU A 209 35.04 -16.55 -32.96
CA LEU A 209 34.22 -17.66 -32.51
C LEU A 209 34.80 -19.02 -32.95
N ALA A 210 35.49 -19.06 -34.09
CA ALA A 210 36.16 -20.27 -34.58
C ALA A 210 37.34 -20.68 -33.67
N ALA A 211 38.10 -19.71 -33.16
CA ALA A 211 39.14 -19.96 -32.16
C ALA A 211 38.53 -20.37 -30.82
N PHE A 212 37.47 -19.68 -30.38
CA PHE A 212 36.75 -19.99 -29.14
C PHE A 212 36.27 -21.45 -29.06
N LYS A 213 35.72 -22.00 -30.16
CA LYS A 213 35.23 -23.39 -30.18
C LYS A 213 36.32 -24.42 -29.91
N LYS A 214 37.59 -24.13 -30.23
CA LYS A 214 38.73 -25.03 -30.04
C LYS A 214 39.35 -24.97 -28.64
N LEU A 215 38.93 -24.02 -27.80
CA LEU A 215 39.48 -23.84 -26.46
C LEU A 215 38.99 -24.92 -25.48
N PRO A 216 39.79 -25.26 -24.45
CA PRO A 216 39.34 -26.06 -23.33
C PRO A 216 38.14 -25.42 -22.60
N HIS A 217 37.35 -26.23 -21.89
CA HIS A 217 36.16 -25.77 -21.19
C HIS A 217 36.43 -24.62 -20.20
N ALA A 218 37.51 -24.69 -19.42
CA ALA A 218 37.85 -23.65 -18.44
C ALA A 218 38.11 -22.27 -19.11
N ASP A 219 38.75 -22.27 -20.27
CA ASP A 219 39.01 -21.04 -21.03
C ASP A 219 37.76 -20.53 -21.73
N LYS A 220 36.91 -21.43 -22.26
CA LYS A 220 35.58 -21.10 -22.77
C LYS A 220 34.75 -20.37 -21.71
N GLN A 221 34.75 -20.87 -20.47
CA GLN A 221 34.06 -20.25 -19.33
C GLN A 221 34.61 -18.85 -19.02
N ARG A 222 35.93 -18.64 -19.07
CA ARG A 222 36.55 -17.32 -18.85
C ARG A 222 36.14 -16.29 -19.91
N HIS A 223 36.09 -16.69 -21.19
CA HIS A 223 35.68 -15.81 -22.27
C HIS A 223 34.17 -15.52 -22.24
N ARG A 224 33.31 -16.52 -21.93
CA ARG A 224 31.87 -16.30 -21.69
C ARG A 224 31.63 -15.27 -20.59
N ALA A 225 32.30 -15.43 -19.45
CA ALA A 225 32.20 -14.48 -18.35
C ALA A 225 32.70 -13.06 -18.73
N THR A 226 33.67 -12.96 -19.63
CA THR A 226 34.18 -11.67 -20.12
C THR A 226 33.17 -10.99 -21.05
N ALA A 227 32.59 -11.75 -21.99
CA ALA A 227 31.54 -11.28 -22.90
C ALA A 227 30.33 -10.74 -22.12
N VAL A 228 29.82 -11.50 -21.16
CA VAL A 228 28.65 -11.09 -20.35
C VAL A 228 28.94 -9.84 -19.52
N ARG A 229 30.12 -9.74 -18.89
CA ARG A 229 30.53 -8.51 -18.20
C ARG A 229 30.70 -7.31 -19.12
N GLN A 230 31.03 -7.53 -20.39
CA GLN A 230 31.06 -6.46 -21.38
C GLN A 230 29.65 -5.97 -21.67
N ILE A 231 28.70 -6.86 -21.93
CA ILE A 231 27.27 -6.49 -22.11
C ILE A 231 26.75 -5.68 -20.92
N GLY A 232 27.04 -6.14 -19.69
CA GLY A 232 26.63 -5.41 -18.48
C GLY A 232 27.24 -4.01 -18.37
N ARG A 233 28.50 -3.84 -18.79
CA ARG A 233 29.16 -2.53 -18.83
C ARG A 233 28.57 -1.64 -19.93
N ASP A 234 28.30 -2.19 -21.10
CA ASP A 234 27.76 -1.46 -22.24
C ASP A 234 26.35 -0.94 -21.93
N ALA A 235 25.48 -1.81 -21.40
CA ALA A 235 24.15 -1.41 -20.94
C ALA A 235 24.20 -0.27 -19.90
N CYS A 236 25.11 -0.37 -18.92
CA CYS A 236 25.29 0.67 -17.91
C CYS A 236 25.84 1.99 -18.48
N ASN A 237 26.74 1.93 -19.46
CA ASN A 237 27.33 3.11 -20.10
C ASN A 237 26.33 3.82 -21.02
N ASN A 238 25.54 3.05 -21.76
CA ASN A 238 24.53 3.55 -22.69
C ASN A 238 23.25 4.02 -21.97
N GLY A 239 23.04 3.55 -20.74
CA GLY A 239 21.80 3.78 -19.99
C GLY A 239 20.58 3.04 -20.56
N LYS A 240 20.81 2.09 -21.47
CA LYS A 240 19.80 1.29 -22.15
C LYS A 240 19.66 -0.10 -21.52
N SER A 241 18.44 -0.62 -21.52
CA SER A 241 18.20 -2.03 -21.20
C SER A 241 18.78 -2.93 -22.30
N ALA A 242 18.94 -4.22 -22.04
CA ALA A 242 19.58 -5.13 -22.99
C ALA A 242 18.83 -6.47 -23.09
N LEU A 243 18.69 -6.99 -24.30
CA LEU A 243 18.18 -8.32 -24.60
C LEU A 243 19.31 -9.19 -25.12
N VAL A 244 19.57 -10.31 -24.46
CA VAL A 244 20.76 -11.14 -24.73
C VAL A 244 20.35 -12.58 -25.01
N ALA A 245 20.68 -13.12 -26.18
CA ALA A 245 20.51 -14.54 -26.44
C ALA A 245 21.58 -15.35 -25.70
N GLY A 246 21.15 -16.20 -24.77
CA GLY A 246 21.99 -17.05 -23.92
C GLY A 246 21.65 -18.54 -24.06
N HIS A 247 22.50 -19.36 -23.44
CA HIS A 247 22.33 -20.81 -23.33
C HIS A 247 22.66 -21.24 -21.90
N PHE A 248 21.88 -22.17 -21.35
CA PHE A 248 22.12 -22.70 -20.01
C PHE A 248 22.88 -24.03 -20.06
N ILE A 249 22.41 -24.98 -20.87
CA ILE A 249 23.08 -26.25 -21.16
C ILE A 249 23.31 -26.34 -22.67
N LEU A 250 24.42 -26.96 -23.07
CA LEU A 250 24.71 -27.30 -24.47
C LEU A 250 25.20 -28.75 -24.58
N PRO A 251 25.05 -29.37 -25.77
CA PRO A 251 25.69 -30.65 -26.06
C PRO A 251 27.21 -30.52 -25.92
N ASN A 252 27.83 -31.50 -25.30
CA ASN A 252 29.27 -31.60 -25.16
C ASN A 252 29.84 -32.38 -26.34
N ASP A 253 30.67 -31.73 -27.15
CA ASP A 253 31.30 -32.35 -28.32
C ASP A 253 32.33 -33.45 -27.94
N ASP A 254 32.83 -33.45 -26.69
CA ASP A 254 33.87 -34.38 -26.21
C ASP A 254 33.30 -35.64 -25.51
N LEU A 255 31.97 -35.72 -25.33
CA LEU A 255 31.28 -36.85 -24.70
C LEU A 255 30.13 -37.28 -25.61
N ASP A 256 30.12 -38.52 -26.10
CA ASP A 256 29.00 -39.06 -26.90
C ASP A 256 27.66 -38.87 -26.17
N GLY A 257 26.86 -37.89 -26.59
CA GLY A 257 25.56 -37.57 -26.01
C GLY A 257 25.57 -36.83 -24.66
N GLY A 258 26.72 -36.34 -24.19
CA GLY A 258 26.81 -35.63 -22.91
C GLY A 258 26.21 -34.21 -22.96
N LEU A 259 25.49 -33.80 -21.92
CA LEU A 259 25.02 -32.42 -21.73
C LEU A 259 25.94 -31.69 -20.74
N GLN A 260 26.33 -30.44 -21.05
CA GLN A 260 27.22 -29.62 -20.21
C GLN A 260 26.58 -28.26 -19.90
N GLU A 261 26.60 -27.87 -18.62
CA GLU A 261 26.20 -26.52 -18.18
C GLU A 261 27.22 -25.48 -18.67
N VAL A 262 26.73 -24.40 -19.28
CA VAL A 262 27.55 -23.41 -19.97
C VAL A 262 27.43 -21.99 -19.43
N TYR A 263 26.51 -21.75 -18.49
CA TYR A 263 26.39 -20.47 -17.78
C TYR A 263 27.60 -20.23 -16.87
N THR A 264 27.86 -18.96 -16.55
CA THR A 264 28.95 -18.53 -15.66
C THR A 264 28.40 -17.76 -14.46
N GLU A 265 29.21 -17.59 -13.42
CA GLU A 265 28.83 -16.72 -12.29
C GLU A 265 28.60 -15.27 -12.74
N ALA A 266 29.25 -14.82 -13.82
CA ALA A 266 29.03 -13.48 -14.35
C ALA A 266 27.63 -13.32 -14.96
N ASP A 267 27.03 -14.40 -15.50
CA ASP A 267 25.63 -14.40 -15.95
C ASP A 267 24.71 -14.09 -14.77
N LEU A 268 24.93 -14.78 -13.64
CA LEU A 268 24.12 -14.62 -12.44
C LEU A 268 24.30 -13.25 -11.76
N GLU A 269 25.46 -12.62 -11.92
CA GLU A 269 25.72 -11.27 -11.42
C GLU A 269 25.20 -10.16 -12.35
N THR A 270 25.07 -10.44 -13.66
CA THR A 270 24.76 -9.43 -14.69
C THR A 270 23.28 -9.43 -15.06
N PHE A 271 22.67 -10.60 -15.23
CA PHE A 271 21.27 -10.68 -15.63
C PHE A 271 20.35 -10.25 -14.51
N THR A 272 19.42 -9.38 -14.86
CA THR A 272 18.34 -8.94 -13.96
C THR A 272 17.08 -9.78 -14.16
N HIS A 273 16.88 -10.28 -15.38
CA HIS A 273 15.75 -11.09 -15.78
C HIS A 273 16.22 -12.21 -16.71
N ILE A 274 15.53 -13.34 -16.69
CA ILE A 274 15.69 -14.44 -17.65
C ILE A 274 14.29 -14.83 -18.16
N ILE A 275 14.15 -14.87 -19.48
CA ILE A 275 12.99 -15.43 -20.18
C ILE A 275 13.42 -16.75 -20.81
N TYR A 276 12.73 -17.83 -20.48
CA TYR A 276 12.91 -19.13 -21.10
C TYR A 276 11.87 -19.38 -22.19
N LEU A 277 12.30 -19.65 -23.42
CA LEU A 277 11.43 -20.02 -24.53
C LEU A 277 11.13 -21.53 -24.49
N LYS A 278 9.94 -21.89 -24.01
CA LYS A 278 9.45 -23.27 -23.91
C LYS A 278 8.69 -23.64 -25.19
N VAL A 279 9.44 -24.07 -26.21
CA VAL A 279 8.89 -24.49 -27.53
C VAL A 279 8.65 -26.00 -27.51
N PRO A 280 7.54 -26.51 -28.10
CA PRO A 280 7.31 -27.95 -28.24
C PRO A 280 8.53 -28.67 -28.82
N ALA A 281 8.91 -29.81 -28.24
CA ALA A 281 10.11 -30.53 -28.64
C ALA A 281 10.05 -30.99 -30.10
N GLU A 282 8.87 -31.32 -30.62
CA GLU A 282 8.66 -31.67 -32.03
C GLU A 282 9.06 -30.52 -32.96
N ASP A 283 8.73 -29.29 -32.58
CA ASP A 283 9.03 -28.11 -33.37
C ASP A 283 10.51 -27.71 -33.26
N ILE A 284 11.13 -27.91 -32.10
CA ILE A 284 12.58 -27.77 -31.92
C ILE A 284 13.32 -28.76 -32.84
N CYS A 285 12.90 -30.04 -32.86
CA CYS A 285 13.50 -31.06 -33.70
C CYS A 285 13.36 -30.73 -35.20
N LYS A 286 12.16 -30.30 -35.64
CA LYS A 286 11.94 -29.84 -37.02
C LYS A 286 12.82 -28.66 -37.40
N GLN A 287 12.90 -27.64 -36.54
CA GLN A 287 13.72 -26.45 -36.78
C GLN A 287 15.21 -26.78 -36.83
N CYS A 288 15.69 -27.67 -35.94
CA CYS A 288 17.08 -28.12 -35.96
C CYS A 288 17.43 -28.92 -37.22
N ALA A 289 16.52 -29.77 -37.71
CA ALA A 289 16.72 -30.53 -38.95
C ALA A 289 16.68 -29.65 -40.21
N ALA A 290 15.90 -28.57 -40.20
CA ALA A 290 15.78 -27.63 -41.31
C ALA A 290 16.88 -26.54 -41.33
N ASP A 291 17.68 -26.41 -40.28
CA ASP A 291 18.74 -25.39 -40.18
C ASP A 291 19.93 -25.74 -41.10
N MET A 292 19.97 -25.14 -42.28
CA MET A 292 21.08 -25.28 -43.23
C MET A 292 22.29 -24.41 -42.90
N GLN A 293 22.16 -23.43 -41.99
CA GLN A 293 23.23 -22.47 -41.67
C GLN A 293 24.09 -22.92 -40.49
N ARG A 294 23.50 -23.58 -39.49
CA ARG A 294 24.21 -24.10 -38.32
C ARG A 294 23.99 -25.61 -38.22
N LYS A 295 25.06 -26.41 -38.30
CA LYS A 295 24.99 -27.87 -38.05
C LYS A 295 24.66 -28.10 -36.56
N ARG A 296 23.47 -28.61 -36.27
CA ARG A 296 22.99 -28.89 -34.90
C ARG A 296 22.95 -30.39 -34.63
N ALA A 297 23.25 -30.78 -33.38
CA ALA A 297 23.00 -32.14 -32.92
C ALA A 297 21.50 -32.42 -32.90
N LEU A 298 21.11 -33.60 -33.39
CA LEU A 298 19.73 -34.06 -33.42
C LEU A 298 19.52 -35.05 -32.28
N PHE A 299 18.51 -34.79 -31.45
CA PHE A 299 18.13 -35.64 -30.32
C PHE A 299 16.69 -36.15 -30.52
N PRO A 300 16.33 -37.31 -29.96
CA PRO A 300 14.94 -37.76 -29.90
C PRO A 300 14.04 -36.75 -29.19
N VAL A 301 12.77 -36.68 -29.58
CA VAL A 301 11.78 -35.73 -29.03
C VAL A 301 11.66 -35.87 -27.50
N GLU A 302 11.69 -37.11 -27.00
CA GLU A 302 11.63 -37.42 -25.58
C GLU A 302 12.83 -36.87 -24.81
N GLU A 303 14.03 -36.94 -25.40
CA GLU A 303 15.24 -36.38 -24.79
C GLU A 303 15.26 -34.85 -24.80
N VAL A 304 14.74 -34.23 -25.87
CA VAL A 304 14.57 -32.78 -25.96
C VAL A 304 13.57 -32.29 -24.90
N ASN A 305 12.46 -32.99 -24.70
CA ASN A 305 11.50 -32.69 -23.63
C ASN A 305 12.16 -32.80 -22.25
N ARG A 306 12.87 -33.90 -21.97
CA ARG A 306 13.57 -34.09 -20.69
C ARG A 306 14.63 -33.01 -20.45
N TRP A 307 15.37 -32.64 -21.49
CA TRP A 307 16.36 -31.57 -21.41
C TRP A 307 15.69 -30.21 -21.11
N GLN A 308 14.59 -29.90 -21.79
CA GLN A 308 13.85 -28.66 -21.58
C GLN A 308 13.32 -28.54 -20.15
N ASP A 309 12.73 -29.60 -19.60
CA ASP A 309 12.21 -29.59 -18.24
C ASP A 309 13.33 -29.41 -17.20
N VAL A 310 14.49 -30.06 -17.41
CA VAL A 310 15.68 -29.88 -16.55
C VAL A 310 16.22 -28.45 -16.61
N GLU A 311 16.28 -27.81 -17.79
CA GLU A 311 16.73 -26.42 -17.90
C GLU A 311 15.78 -25.46 -17.16
N VAL A 312 14.46 -25.61 -17.36
CA VAL A 312 13.45 -24.75 -16.73
C VAL A 312 13.51 -24.86 -15.21
N GLU A 313 13.51 -26.09 -14.67
CA GLU A 313 13.55 -26.32 -13.22
C GLU A 313 14.81 -25.72 -12.59
N ARG A 314 15.99 -26.02 -13.14
CA ARG A 314 17.26 -25.52 -12.59
C ARG A 314 17.39 -24.01 -12.71
N LEU A 315 17.06 -23.43 -13.87
CA LEU A 315 17.10 -21.98 -14.06
C LEU A 315 16.14 -21.27 -13.11
N PHE A 316 14.94 -21.81 -12.91
CA PHE A 316 13.97 -21.24 -11.99
C PHE A 316 14.54 -21.11 -10.58
N HIS A 317 15.05 -22.20 -10.01
CA HIS A 317 15.65 -22.19 -8.68
C HIS A 317 16.87 -21.26 -8.60
N LEU A 318 17.77 -21.34 -9.59
CA LEU A 318 18.97 -20.52 -9.63
C LEU A 318 18.65 -19.02 -9.72
N CYS A 319 17.64 -18.65 -10.50
CA CYS A 319 17.20 -17.27 -10.62
C CYS A 319 16.66 -16.75 -9.29
N LEU A 320 15.79 -17.52 -8.63
CA LEU A 320 15.23 -17.13 -7.33
C LEU A 320 16.32 -16.96 -6.27
N ASP A 321 17.28 -17.88 -6.20
CA ASP A 321 18.39 -17.83 -5.25
C ASP A 321 19.33 -16.63 -5.45
N ARG A 322 19.38 -16.09 -6.68
CA ARG A 322 20.22 -14.96 -7.06
C ARG A 322 19.46 -13.64 -7.20
N GLY A 323 18.15 -13.65 -7.02
CA GLY A 323 17.30 -12.47 -7.16
C GLY A 323 17.12 -12.00 -8.60
N ILE A 324 17.13 -12.94 -9.54
CA ILE A 324 16.85 -12.74 -10.96
C ILE A 324 15.38 -13.05 -11.20
N VAL A 325 14.68 -12.17 -11.90
CA VAL A 325 13.28 -12.39 -12.28
C VAL A 325 13.22 -13.41 -13.41
N PHE A 326 12.44 -14.47 -13.27
CA PHE A 326 12.34 -15.57 -14.22
C PHE A 326 10.93 -15.69 -14.80
N ALA A 327 10.86 -15.83 -16.13
CA ALA A 327 9.62 -16.07 -16.86
C ALA A 327 9.78 -17.24 -17.83
N THR A 328 8.72 -18.00 -18.02
CA THR A 328 8.62 -18.99 -19.11
C THR A 328 7.63 -18.48 -20.16
N VAL A 329 8.00 -18.58 -21.43
CA VAL A 329 7.13 -18.24 -22.57
C VAL A 329 6.94 -19.49 -23.40
N SER A 330 5.71 -20.00 -23.40
CA SER A 330 5.28 -21.13 -24.21
C SER A 330 4.43 -20.64 -25.40
N GLY A 331 4.36 -21.43 -26.47
CA GLY A 331 3.46 -21.14 -27.59
C GLY A 331 1.99 -21.13 -27.14
N GLY A 332 1.23 -20.09 -27.52
CA GLY A 332 -0.16 -19.89 -27.11
C GLY A 332 -0.98 -19.11 -28.15
N LYS A 333 -2.09 -18.47 -27.72
CA LYS A 333 -2.94 -17.64 -28.60
C LYS A 333 -2.24 -16.38 -29.11
N GLU A 334 -1.32 -15.82 -28.32
CA GLU A 334 -0.48 -14.67 -28.67
C GLU A 334 0.84 -15.12 -29.29
N THR A 335 1.44 -14.27 -30.11
CA THR A 335 2.77 -14.54 -30.67
C THR A 335 3.84 -14.44 -29.58
N THR A 336 4.89 -15.26 -29.67
CA THR A 336 6.05 -15.20 -28.75
C THR A 336 6.65 -13.80 -28.67
N VAL A 337 6.67 -13.06 -29.79
CA VAL A 337 7.15 -11.68 -29.87
C VAL A 337 6.33 -10.77 -28.97
N GLN A 338 5.00 -10.80 -29.10
CA GLN A 338 4.10 -9.96 -28.29
C GLN A 338 4.25 -10.27 -26.80
N ARG A 339 4.31 -11.56 -26.43
CA ARG A 339 4.42 -11.94 -25.02
C ARG A 339 5.73 -11.45 -24.39
N VAL A 340 6.83 -11.52 -25.12
CA VAL A 340 8.13 -10.99 -24.65
C VAL A 340 8.12 -9.47 -24.59
N ALA A 341 7.49 -8.79 -25.55
CA ALA A 341 7.28 -7.34 -25.52
C ALA A 341 6.49 -6.91 -24.27
N ASP A 342 5.39 -7.59 -23.95
CA ASP A 342 4.57 -7.30 -22.77
C ASP A 342 5.35 -7.47 -21.46
N LEU A 343 6.16 -8.53 -21.35
CA LEU A 343 7.04 -8.76 -20.20
C LEU A 343 8.08 -7.65 -20.03
N CYS A 344 8.75 -7.26 -21.12
CA CYS A 344 9.74 -6.20 -21.12
C CYS A 344 9.13 -4.84 -20.74
N SER A 345 7.95 -4.52 -21.27
CA SER A 345 7.18 -3.32 -20.94
C SER A 345 6.84 -3.30 -19.45
N PHE A 346 6.28 -4.41 -18.94
CA PHE A 346 5.91 -4.56 -17.54
C PHE A 346 7.11 -4.40 -16.60
N TRP A 347 8.25 -5.05 -16.88
CA TRP A 347 9.47 -4.95 -16.06
C TRP A 347 10.18 -3.60 -16.13
N ASN A 348 9.92 -2.81 -17.17
CA ASN A 348 10.45 -1.46 -17.29
C ASN A 348 9.71 -0.42 -16.45
N LEU A 349 8.53 -0.75 -15.91
CA LEU A 349 7.80 0.13 -15.02
C LEU A 349 8.63 0.43 -13.77
N SER A 350 8.87 1.72 -13.54
CA SER A 350 9.38 2.18 -12.24
C SER A 350 8.29 2.09 -11.17
N GLU A 351 8.70 2.08 -9.90
CA GLU A 351 7.78 2.09 -8.75
C GLU A 351 6.79 3.27 -8.79
N GLN A 352 7.24 4.44 -9.28
CA GLN A 352 6.40 5.62 -9.45
C GLN A 352 5.38 5.41 -10.57
N GLN A 353 5.83 5.01 -11.77
CA GLN A 353 4.94 4.75 -12.91
C GLN A 353 3.90 3.67 -12.58
N ASN A 354 4.30 2.63 -11.86
CA ASN A 354 3.39 1.60 -11.37
C ASN A 354 2.29 2.17 -10.45
N SER A 355 2.65 3.10 -9.56
CA SER A 355 1.70 3.76 -8.67
C SER A 355 0.80 4.76 -9.42
N ASP A 356 1.36 5.48 -10.41
CA ASP A 356 0.61 6.40 -11.27
C ASP A 356 -0.43 5.65 -12.11
N LEU A 357 -0.10 4.46 -12.63
CA LEU A 357 -1.04 3.58 -13.32
C LEU A 357 -2.17 3.12 -12.40
N ALA A 358 -1.86 2.74 -11.16
CA ALA A 358 -2.87 2.35 -10.18
C ALA A 358 -3.84 3.51 -9.85
N VAL A 359 -3.31 4.73 -9.67
CA VAL A 359 -4.12 5.95 -9.48
C VAL A 359 -4.94 6.29 -10.73
N SER A 360 -4.37 6.14 -11.92
CA SER A 360 -5.09 6.32 -13.17
C SER A 360 -6.29 5.38 -13.26
N MET A 361 -6.12 4.11 -12.86
CA MET A 361 -7.24 3.16 -12.77
C MET A 361 -8.29 3.64 -11.77
N ALA A 362 -7.88 4.14 -10.59
CA ALA A 362 -8.82 4.67 -9.60
C ALA A 362 -9.63 5.86 -10.13
N SER A 363 -8.99 6.77 -10.87
CA SER A 363 -9.65 7.92 -11.49
C SER A 363 -10.66 7.56 -12.58
N ARG A 364 -10.52 6.38 -13.20
CA ARG A 364 -11.46 5.86 -14.20
C ARG A 364 -12.67 5.18 -13.56
N ILE A 365 -12.50 4.63 -12.35
CA ILE A 365 -13.55 3.93 -11.62
C ILE A 365 -14.46 4.92 -10.89
N PHE A 366 -13.87 5.90 -10.21
CA PHE A 366 -14.63 6.84 -9.39
C PHE A 366 -14.99 8.12 -10.15
N SER A 367 -16.29 8.41 -10.23
CA SER A 367 -16.77 9.70 -10.74
C SER A 367 -16.55 10.82 -9.72
N SER A 368 -16.38 12.07 -10.18
CA SER A 368 -16.27 13.23 -9.28
C SER A 368 -17.50 13.37 -8.39
N THR A 369 -18.69 13.17 -8.94
CA THR A 369 -19.96 13.27 -8.20
C THR A 369 -20.06 12.24 -7.08
N GLN A 370 -19.60 11.00 -7.31
CA GLN A 370 -19.60 9.96 -6.27
C GLN A 370 -18.64 10.31 -5.13
N LEU A 371 -17.45 10.82 -5.45
CA LEU A 371 -16.47 11.25 -4.43
C LEU A 371 -16.88 12.55 -3.71
N GLU A 372 -17.70 13.40 -4.32
CA GLU A 372 -18.26 14.61 -3.68
C GLU A 372 -19.40 14.28 -2.69
N LEU A 373 -20.21 13.26 -2.98
CA LEU A 373 -21.30 12.81 -2.10
C LEU A 373 -20.81 11.93 -0.94
N CYS A 374 -19.59 11.40 -1.03
CA CYS A 374 -19.02 10.49 -0.06
C CYS A 374 -18.49 11.22 1.19
N SER A 375 -18.96 10.77 2.35
CA SER A 375 -18.48 11.18 3.68
C SER A 375 -17.31 10.32 4.18
N ASN A 376 -17.28 9.03 3.81
CA ASN A 376 -16.28 8.08 4.30
C ASN A 376 -15.92 7.01 3.25
N ILE A 377 -14.63 6.77 3.07
CA ILE A 377 -14.12 5.73 2.17
C ILE A 377 -13.57 4.59 3.03
N LEU A 378 -14.12 3.39 2.84
CA LEU A 378 -13.68 2.17 3.50
C LEU A 378 -12.76 1.39 2.58
N VAL A 379 -11.50 1.28 2.97
CA VAL A 379 -10.45 0.61 2.20
C VAL A 379 -10.04 -0.66 2.92
N PHE A 380 -10.21 -1.81 2.27
CA PHE A 380 -9.87 -3.10 2.83
C PHE A 380 -8.68 -3.71 2.09
N ASP A 381 -7.67 -4.16 2.82
CA ASP A 381 -6.88 -5.29 2.30
C ASP A 381 -7.77 -6.53 2.22
N ALA A 382 -7.40 -7.50 1.38
CA ALA A 382 -8.24 -8.67 1.14
C ALA A 382 -7.75 -9.90 1.90
N ASP A 383 -6.55 -10.38 1.56
CA ASP A 383 -5.95 -11.58 2.17
C ASP A 383 -5.80 -11.38 3.68
N ARG A 384 -6.22 -12.37 4.48
CA ARG A 384 -6.20 -12.33 5.97
C ARG A 384 -6.94 -11.17 6.64
N THR A 385 -7.60 -10.32 5.86
CA THR A 385 -8.35 -9.15 6.31
C THR A 385 -9.85 -9.34 6.10
N LEU A 386 -10.29 -9.62 4.86
CA LEU A 386 -11.69 -9.95 4.55
C LEU A 386 -12.01 -11.42 4.86
N ALA A 387 -11.01 -12.29 4.78
CA ALA A 387 -11.11 -13.72 5.05
C ALA A 387 -9.78 -14.22 5.64
N PRO A 388 -9.75 -15.29 6.45
CA PRO A 388 -8.49 -15.81 7.01
C PRO A 388 -7.55 -16.40 5.94
N GLN A 389 -8.04 -16.67 4.73
CA GLN A 389 -7.29 -17.26 3.64
C GLN A 389 -6.41 -16.25 2.90
N ASP A 390 -5.35 -16.77 2.30
CA ASP A 390 -4.37 -16.04 1.49
C ASP A 390 -4.51 -16.50 0.03
N SER A 391 -5.03 -15.62 -0.83
CA SER A 391 -5.38 -15.94 -2.20
C SER A 391 -4.17 -16.42 -3.02
N GLY A 392 -3.00 -15.78 -2.86
CA GLY A 392 -1.77 -16.16 -3.55
C GLY A 392 -1.29 -17.56 -3.15
N THR A 393 -1.31 -17.85 -1.86
CA THR A 393 -0.92 -19.16 -1.33
C THR A 393 -1.86 -20.27 -1.83
N LEU A 394 -3.18 -20.03 -1.80
CA LEU A 394 -4.16 -21.00 -2.31
C LEU A 394 -4.03 -21.21 -3.82
N PHE A 395 -3.77 -20.14 -4.58
CA PHE A 395 -3.57 -20.22 -6.02
C PHE A 395 -2.37 -21.11 -6.36
N VAL A 396 -1.21 -20.83 -5.78
CA VAL A 396 0.00 -21.63 -6.01
C VAL A 396 -0.22 -23.08 -5.56
N LYS A 397 -0.86 -23.31 -4.41
CA LYS A 397 -1.18 -24.67 -3.93
C LYS A 397 -2.02 -25.45 -4.94
N LYS A 398 -3.05 -24.82 -5.53
CA LYS A 398 -3.93 -25.45 -6.52
C LYS A 398 -3.16 -25.81 -7.80
N CYS A 399 -2.31 -24.91 -8.32
CA CYS A 399 -1.49 -25.19 -9.50
C CYS A 399 -0.56 -26.39 -9.28
N LEU A 400 0.02 -26.51 -8.09
CA LEU A 400 0.99 -27.57 -7.77
C LEU A 400 0.36 -28.95 -7.55
N SER A 401 -0.86 -29.02 -7.00
CA SER A 401 -1.60 -30.28 -6.83
C SER A 401 -1.93 -31.01 -8.15
N ASN A 402 -1.82 -30.33 -9.29
CA ASN A 402 -2.01 -30.94 -10.61
C ASN A 402 -0.72 -31.60 -11.17
N GLY A 403 0.33 -31.80 -10.35
CA GLY A 403 1.44 -32.73 -10.63
C GLY A 403 2.66 -32.17 -11.38
N HIS A 404 2.92 -30.87 -11.31
CA HIS A 404 3.96 -30.21 -12.15
C HIS A 404 5.34 -30.06 -11.49
N LEU A 405 5.46 -30.37 -10.20
CA LEU A 405 6.73 -30.51 -9.47
C LEU A 405 6.63 -31.76 -8.59
N ARG A 406 7.64 -32.64 -8.62
CA ARG A 406 7.63 -33.86 -7.79
C ARG A 406 7.79 -33.50 -6.30
N GLN A 407 6.69 -33.63 -5.54
CA GLN A 407 6.60 -33.84 -4.08
C GLN A 407 6.84 -32.63 -3.11
N PRO A 408 6.32 -32.66 -1.85
CA PRO A 408 5.37 -31.64 -1.37
C PRO A 408 5.84 -30.68 -0.26
N GLU A 409 7.06 -30.82 0.28
CA GLU A 409 7.54 -29.97 1.40
C GLU A 409 8.12 -28.62 0.94
N GLU A 410 8.55 -28.49 -0.32
CA GLU A 410 9.11 -27.24 -0.87
C GLU A 410 8.03 -26.28 -1.42
N MET A 411 6.75 -26.67 -1.38
CA MET A 411 5.65 -25.96 -2.04
C MET A 411 5.11 -24.75 -1.28
N LYS A 412 5.26 -24.70 0.05
CA LYS A 412 5.07 -23.47 0.86
C LYS A 412 6.19 -22.44 0.63
N VAL A 413 7.24 -22.85 -0.08
CA VAL A 413 8.49 -22.10 -0.19
C VAL A 413 8.41 -21.11 -1.35
N VAL A 414 7.82 -21.39 -2.53
CA VAL A 414 7.94 -20.50 -3.71
C VAL A 414 7.67 -19.01 -3.44
N LEU A 415 6.47 -18.62 -2.97
CA LEU A 415 6.20 -17.21 -2.62
C LEU A 415 7.09 -16.73 -1.47
N LYS A 416 7.35 -17.59 -0.48
CA LYS A 416 8.27 -17.32 0.63
C LYS A 416 9.74 -17.22 0.17
N THR A 417 10.15 -17.83 -0.94
CA THR A 417 11.47 -17.79 -1.55
C THR A 417 11.62 -16.51 -2.33
N VAL A 418 10.57 -16.11 -3.08
CA VAL A 418 10.56 -14.82 -3.77
C VAL A 418 10.68 -13.68 -2.75
N PHE A 419 9.79 -13.64 -1.75
CA PHE A 419 9.75 -12.55 -0.78
C PHE A 419 10.79 -12.67 0.36
N GLY A 420 11.23 -13.89 0.69
CA GLY A 420 12.24 -14.15 1.72
C GLY A 420 13.66 -14.28 1.17
N GLY A 421 13.81 -14.39 -0.14
CA GLY A 421 15.08 -14.43 -0.85
C GLY A 421 15.62 -13.03 -1.19
N PRO A 422 16.58 -12.93 -2.13
CA PRO A 422 17.26 -11.68 -2.45
C PRO A 422 16.35 -10.58 -3.02
N LEU A 423 15.23 -10.96 -3.67
CA LEU A 423 14.25 -10.00 -4.19
C LEU A 423 13.50 -9.28 -3.06
N GLY A 424 13.33 -9.90 -1.90
CA GLY A 424 12.63 -9.30 -0.76
C GLY A 424 11.20 -8.87 -1.09
N TYR A 425 10.67 -7.88 -0.37
CA TYR A 425 9.39 -7.22 -0.68
C TYR A 425 9.58 -6.01 -1.62
N THR A 426 10.36 -6.18 -2.69
CA THR A 426 10.59 -5.11 -3.69
C THR A 426 9.55 -5.17 -4.80
N HIS A 427 9.39 -4.08 -5.55
CA HIS A 427 8.53 -4.04 -6.74
C HIS A 427 8.79 -5.20 -7.73
N ARG A 428 10.06 -5.55 -7.96
CA ARG A 428 10.42 -6.70 -8.81
C ARG A 428 9.94 -8.04 -8.25
N ALA A 429 9.88 -8.20 -6.93
CA ALA A 429 9.33 -9.39 -6.31
C ALA A 429 7.83 -9.53 -6.63
N PHE A 430 7.07 -8.44 -6.53
CA PHE A 430 5.66 -8.44 -6.90
C PHE A 430 5.46 -8.70 -8.40
N GLN A 431 6.32 -8.14 -9.27
CA GLN A 431 6.31 -8.44 -10.70
C GLN A 431 6.61 -9.92 -10.98
N GLN A 432 7.62 -10.51 -10.30
CA GLN A 432 7.93 -11.94 -10.40
C GLN A 432 6.72 -12.79 -10.02
N VAL A 433 5.99 -12.44 -8.96
CA VAL A 433 4.79 -13.17 -8.57
C VAL A 433 3.70 -13.08 -9.66
N SER A 434 3.42 -11.90 -10.21
CA SER A 434 2.45 -11.78 -11.32
C SER A 434 2.82 -12.63 -12.54
N VAL A 435 4.11 -12.63 -12.91
CA VAL A 435 4.62 -13.45 -14.02
C VAL A 435 4.48 -14.93 -13.71
N LEU A 436 4.82 -15.35 -12.49
CA LEU A 436 4.72 -16.73 -12.04
C LEU A 436 3.27 -17.23 -12.06
N LEU A 437 2.34 -16.47 -11.49
CA LEU A 437 0.91 -16.82 -11.41
C LEU A 437 0.31 -16.99 -12.81
N GLU A 438 0.65 -16.10 -13.74
CA GLU A 438 0.22 -16.20 -15.14
C GLU A 438 0.89 -17.36 -15.88
N SER A 439 2.13 -17.72 -15.54
CA SER A 439 2.86 -18.81 -16.19
C SER A 439 2.37 -20.22 -15.82
N PHE A 440 1.55 -20.36 -14.76
CA PHE A 440 0.93 -21.64 -14.39
C PHE A 440 -0.24 -22.05 -15.30
N GLU A 441 -0.53 -21.28 -16.36
CA GLU A 441 -1.40 -21.71 -17.47
C GLU A 441 -0.76 -22.87 -18.25
N CYS A 442 -0.78 -24.07 -17.69
CA CYS A 442 -0.43 -25.30 -18.40
C CYS A 442 -1.46 -26.37 -18.03
N PHE A 443 -1.87 -27.15 -19.03
CA PHE A 443 -2.78 -28.31 -18.95
C PHE A 443 -4.28 -28.00 -18.80
N ASN A 444 -4.94 -27.67 -19.92
CA ASN A 444 -6.39 -27.66 -20.16
C ASN A 444 -7.28 -26.80 -19.22
N GLU A 445 -6.75 -26.26 -18.13
CA GLU A 445 -7.39 -25.32 -17.21
C GLU A 445 -6.85 -23.90 -17.46
N THR A 446 -7.75 -22.94 -17.60
CA THR A 446 -7.38 -21.52 -17.77
C THR A 446 -7.09 -20.87 -16.41
N TYR A 447 -6.33 -19.77 -16.40
CA TYR A 447 -6.13 -18.96 -15.19
C TYR A 447 -7.44 -18.62 -14.46
N ASP A 448 -8.51 -18.33 -15.20
CA ASP A 448 -9.84 -18.05 -14.63
C ASP A 448 -10.48 -19.30 -13.98
N SER A 449 -10.26 -20.50 -14.51
CA SER A 449 -10.73 -21.76 -13.90
C SER A 449 -10.05 -22.03 -12.54
N ILE A 450 -8.74 -21.74 -12.46
CA ILE A 450 -7.99 -21.82 -11.21
C ILE A 450 -8.51 -20.77 -10.23
N CYS A 451 -8.73 -19.53 -10.67
CA CYS A 451 -9.31 -18.48 -9.83
C CYS A 451 -10.69 -18.86 -9.29
N ASP A 452 -11.55 -19.47 -10.11
CA ASP A 452 -12.88 -19.91 -9.69
C ASP A 452 -12.78 -20.98 -8.59
N THR A 453 -11.92 -21.99 -8.79
CA THR A 453 -11.68 -23.04 -7.81
C THR A 453 -11.09 -22.50 -6.49
N VAL A 454 -10.16 -21.56 -6.56
CA VAL A 454 -9.52 -20.95 -5.39
C VAL A 454 -10.52 -20.09 -4.64
N SER A 455 -11.32 -19.30 -5.35
CA SER A 455 -12.30 -18.42 -4.73
C SER A 455 -13.44 -19.19 -4.05
N ASN A 456 -13.73 -20.43 -4.45
CA ASN A 456 -14.63 -21.34 -3.71
C ASN A 456 -14.08 -21.76 -2.33
N GLN A 457 -12.77 -21.61 -2.10
CA GLN A 457 -12.11 -21.91 -0.82
C GLN A 457 -12.00 -20.68 0.09
N ILE A 458 -12.41 -19.50 -0.39
CA ILE A 458 -12.39 -18.27 0.39
C ILE A 458 -13.71 -18.13 1.14
N THR A 459 -13.61 -17.99 2.46
CA THR A 459 -14.78 -17.75 3.33
C THR A 459 -14.63 -16.39 3.98
N ILE A 460 -15.31 -15.39 3.42
CA ILE A 460 -15.32 -14.02 3.95
C ILE A 460 -15.94 -14.04 5.35
N TYR A 461 -15.34 -13.32 6.30
CA TYR A 461 -15.88 -13.19 7.66
C TYR A 461 -17.33 -12.67 7.60
N PRO A 462 -18.30 -13.29 8.30
CA PRO A 462 -19.69 -12.84 8.31
C PRO A 462 -19.86 -11.37 8.71
N GLU A 463 -19.03 -10.91 9.65
CA GLU A 463 -19.00 -9.53 10.12
C GLU A 463 -18.53 -8.57 9.01
N MET A 464 -17.50 -8.95 8.26
CA MET A 464 -17.01 -8.19 7.10
C MET A 464 -18.04 -8.16 5.96
N ALA A 465 -18.66 -9.30 5.66
CA ALA A 465 -19.73 -9.37 4.65
C ALA A 465 -20.90 -8.45 5.00
N THR A 466 -21.26 -8.37 6.29
CA THR A 466 -22.31 -7.48 6.79
C THR A 466 -21.95 -6.01 6.59
N VAL A 467 -20.75 -5.60 7.00
CA VAL A 467 -20.25 -4.23 6.84
C VAL A 467 -20.17 -3.82 5.37
N LEU A 468 -19.64 -4.69 4.51
CA LEU A 468 -19.54 -4.40 3.08
C LEU A 468 -20.92 -4.32 2.42
N SER A 469 -21.85 -5.22 2.76
CA SER A 469 -23.22 -5.17 2.24
C SER A 469 -23.94 -3.89 2.63
N GLN A 470 -23.76 -3.43 3.88
CA GLN A 470 -24.28 -2.15 4.34
C GLN A 470 -23.63 -0.97 3.60
N ALA A 471 -22.31 -0.99 3.43
CA ALA A 471 -21.55 0.03 2.70
C ALA A 471 -22.06 0.21 1.27
N THR A 472 -22.35 -0.88 0.57
CA THR A 472 -22.86 -0.81 -0.81
C THR A 472 -24.26 -0.21 -0.95
N ARG A 473 -25.03 -0.09 0.15
CA ARG A 473 -26.38 0.49 0.16
C ARG A 473 -26.40 1.96 0.54
N ASP A 474 -25.32 2.49 1.10
CA ASP A 474 -25.21 3.89 1.52
C ASP A 474 -24.39 4.70 0.52
N PRO A 475 -25.00 5.66 -0.22
CA PRO A 475 -24.28 6.46 -1.21
C PRO A 475 -23.21 7.38 -0.60
N ARG A 476 -23.19 7.56 0.72
CA ARG A 476 -22.20 8.39 1.43
C ARG A 476 -20.97 7.59 1.86
N VAL A 477 -20.97 6.28 1.64
CA VAL A 477 -19.87 5.40 1.99
C VAL A 477 -19.40 4.65 0.76
N ILE A 478 -18.09 4.65 0.52
CA ILE A 478 -17.51 3.92 -0.61
C ILE A 478 -16.65 2.78 -0.07
N PRO A 479 -17.12 1.52 -0.14
CA PRO A 479 -16.27 0.36 0.10
C PRO A 479 -15.40 0.08 -1.13
N LEU A 480 -14.12 -0.20 -0.91
CA LEU A 480 -13.21 -0.68 -1.95
C LEU A 480 -12.13 -1.60 -1.36
N VAL A 481 -11.55 -2.44 -2.21
CA VAL A 481 -10.49 -3.38 -1.85
C VAL A 481 -9.19 -2.96 -2.51
N VAL A 482 -8.09 -2.93 -1.76
CA VAL A 482 -6.73 -2.74 -2.28
C VAL A 482 -5.86 -3.89 -1.81
N THR A 483 -5.56 -4.83 -2.69
CA THR A 483 -4.93 -6.11 -2.33
C THR A 483 -3.65 -6.36 -3.12
N SER A 484 -2.64 -6.88 -2.43
CA SER A 484 -1.44 -7.46 -3.07
C SER A 484 -1.66 -8.92 -3.52
N GLY A 485 -2.79 -9.51 -3.13
CA GLY A 485 -3.22 -10.84 -3.54
C GLY A 485 -3.78 -10.89 -4.96
N VAL A 486 -4.34 -12.04 -5.33
CA VAL A 486 -4.82 -12.31 -6.69
C VAL A 486 -6.18 -11.61 -6.90
N ARG A 487 -6.21 -10.51 -7.66
CA ARG A 487 -7.42 -9.70 -7.89
C ARG A 487 -8.61 -10.54 -8.33
N ARG A 488 -8.40 -11.39 -9.35
CA ARG A 488 -9.47 -12.17 -9.98
C ARG A 488 -10.15 -13.14 -9.02
N VAL A 489 -9.39 -13.71 -8.09
CA VAL A 489 -9.92 -14.56 -7.01
C VAL A 489 -10.86 -13.77 -6.11
N TRP A 490 -10.50 -12.55 -5.74
CA TRP A 490 -11.32 -11.67 -4.89
C TRP A 490 -12.56 -11.13 -5.59
N GLU A 491 -12.48 -10.83 -6.90
CA GLU A 491 -13.65 -10.50 -7.73
C GLU A 491 -14.70 -11.61 -7.66
N MET A 492 -14.27 -12.86 -7.88
CA MET A 492 -15.15 -14.03 -7.83
C MET A 492 -15.67 -14.30 -6.41
N ALA A 493 -14.83 -14.15 -5.37
CA ALA A 493 -15.23 -14.35 -3.99
C ALA A 493 -16.32 -13.34 -3.56
N LEU A 494 -16.17 -12.06 -3.88
CA LEU A 494 -17.17 -11.03 -3.60
C LEU A 494 -18.44 -11.19 -4.43
N GLN A 495 -18.30 -11.60 -5.70
CA GLN A 495 -19.45 -11.89 -6.56
C GLN A 495 -20.36 -12.99 -5.97
N ARG A 496 -19.78 -14.03 -5.36
CA ARG A 496 -20.57 -15.14 -4.78
C ARG A 496 -21.43 -14.74 -3.59
N ILE A 497 -21.07 -13.67 -2.89
CA ILE A 497 -21.87 -13.11 -1.79
C ILE A 497 -22.70 -11.89 -2.24
N GLY A 498 -22.83 -11.65 -3.55
CA GLY A 498 -23.65 -10.58 -4.13
C GLY A 498 -23.03 -9.19 -4.05
N LEU A 499 -21.71 -9.08 -3.90
CA LEU A 499 -20.97 -7.82 -3.73
C LEU A 499 -20.05 -7.48 -4.92
N GLN A 500 -20.41 -7.91 -6.14
CA GLN A 500 -19.66 -7.65 -7.37
C GLN A 500 -19.46 -6.17 -7.73
N GLY A 501 -20.20 -5.25 -7.09
CA GLY A 501 -20.10 -3.81 -7.33
C GLY A 501 -18.94 -3.11 -6.59
N ILE A 502 -18.22 -3.82 -5.71
CA ILE A 502 -17.12 -3.24 -4.93
C ILE A 502 -15.85 -3.16 -5.80
N PRO A 503 -15.25 -1.97 -5.99
CA PRO A 503 -14.00 -1.84 -6.73
C PRO A 503 -12.84 -2.59 -6.07
N ILE A 504 -12.02 -3.28 -6.88
CA ILE A 504 -10.83 -4.00 -6.42
C ILE A 504 -9.59 -3.52 -7.17
N PHE A 505 -8.65 -2.94 -6.43
CA PHE A 505 -7.31 -2.61 -6.89
C PHE A 505 -6.38 -3.75 -6.51
N GLY A 506 -6.02 -4.57 -7.50
CA GLY A 506 -5.18 -5.74 -7.31
C GLY A 506 -4.49 -6.13 -8.61
N GLY A 507 -3.42 -6.91 -8.48
CA GLY A 507 -2.72 -7.51 -9.63
C GLY A 507 -3.01 -9.01 -9.75
N GLY A 508 -2.06 -9.72 -10.36
CA GLY A 508 -2.10 -11.18 -10.49
C GLY A 508 -1.59 -11.67 -11.85
N ARG A 509 -1.63 -10.81 -12.87
CA ARG A 509 -1.11 -11.08 -14.23
C ARG A 509 -0.33 -9.89 -14.76
N VAL A 510 0.54 -10.14 -15.74
CA VAL A 510 1.21 -9.07 -16.48
C VAL A 510 0.19 -8.18 -17.21
N ARG A 511 -0.89 -8.78 -17.72
CA ARG A 511 -2.00 -8.05 -18.37
C ARG A 511 -2.78 -7.13 -17.44
N ASP A 512 -2.64 -7.24 -16.12
CA ASP A 512 -3.23 -6.29 -15.18
C ASP A 512 -2.44 -4.95 -15.15
N GLN A 513 -1.32 -4.85 -15.88
CA GLN A 513 -0.51 -3.66 -16.16
C GLN A 513 0.29 -3.09 -14.98
N TYR A 514 -0.11 -3.36 -13.75
CA TYR A 514 0.57 -2.88 -12.54
C TYR A 514 0.54 -3.95 -11.43
N VAL A 515 1.36 -3.74 -10.40
CA VAL A 515 1.39 -4.55 -9.18
C VAL A 515 1.07 -3.70 -7.97
N VAL A 516 0.39 -4.30 -6.98
CA VAL A 516 0.03 -3.62 -5.74
C VAL A 516 1.09 -3.88 -4.69
N THR A 517 2.04 -2.95 -4.59
CA THR A 517 3.07 -2.92 -3.53
C THR A 517 2.57 -2.13 -2.31
N PRO A 518 3.26 -2.18 -1.14
CA PRO A 518 2.93 -1.32 0.00
C PRO A 518 2.86 0.17 -0.36
N GLN A 519 3.78 0.65 -1.18
CA GLN A 519 3.80 2.03 -1.69
C GLN A 519 2.63 2.33 -2.62
N THR A 520 2.23 1.36 -3.45
CA THR A 520 1.07 1.49 -4.34
C THR A 520 -0.22 1.59 -3.52
N LYS A 521 -0.37 0.76 -2.48
CA LYS A 521 -1.49 0.84 -1.54
C LYS A 521 -1.57 2.23 -0.89
N ALA A 522 -0.44 2.73 -0.39
CA ALA A 522 -0.36 4.07 0.21
C ALA A 522 -0.75 5.18 -0.77
N THR A 523 -0.22 5.13 -1.99
CA THR A 523 -0.52 6.12 -3.03
C THR A 523 -2.01 6.16 -3.38
N ILE A 524 -2.67 4.99 -3.48
CA ILE A 524 -4.12 4.92 -3.73
C ILE A 524 -4.90 5.59 -2.59
N VAL A 525 -4.59 5.27 -1.33
CA VAL A 525 -5.26 5.86 -0.16
C VAL A 525 -5.01 7.37 -0.06
N ALA A 526 -3.79 7.82 -0.27
CA ALA A 526 -3.44 9.24 -0.28
C ALA A 526 -4.23 9.99 -1.37
N TRP A 527 -4.33 9.41 -2.57
CA TRP A 527 -5.11 9.99 -3.67
C TRP A 527 -6.60 10.08 -3.32
N LEU A 528 -7.22 8.99 -2.84
CA LEU A 528 -8.64 8.98 -2.43
C LEU A 528 -8.95 10.05 -1.38
N ALA A 529 -8.02 10.24 -0.44
CA ALA A 529 -8.18 11.19 0.65
C ALA A 529 -8.08 12.66 0.21
N THR A 530 -7.39 12.97 -0.89
CA THR A 530 -7.02 14.35 -1.30
C THR A 530 -7.54 14.79 -2.66
N PHE A 531 -8.09 13.87 -3.46
CA PHE A 531 -8.51 14.17 -4.82
C PHE A 531 -9.64 15.22 -4.87
N LYS A 532 -9.40 16.37 -5.52
CA LYS A 532 -10.38 17.45 -5.74
C LYS A 532 -11.03 18.03 -4.47
N THR A 533 -10.37 17.93 -3.31
CA THR A 533 -10.89 18.50 -2.04
C THR A 533 -10.19 19.79 -1.62
N GLY A 534 -9.28 20.31 -2.46
CA GLY A 534 -8.46 21.47 -2.12
C GLY A 534 -7.60 21.18 -0.88
N ASP A 535 -7.73 22.01 0.16
CA ASP A 535 -7.02 21.83 1.43
C ASP A 535 -7.69 20.83 2.39
N HIS A 536 -8.90 20.35 2.08
CA HIS A 536 -9.63 19.42 2.93
C HIS A 536 -9.24 17.96 2.61
N ARG A 537 -9.23 17.08 3.60
CA ARG A 537 -8.99 15.63 3.43
C ARG A 537 -10.29 14.86 3.71
N ARG A 538 -10.67 13.93 2.83
CA ARG A 538 -11.81 13.03 3.10
C ARG A 538 -11.49 12.07 4.23
N ASP A 539 -12.52 11.62 4.94
CA ASP A 539 -12.37 10.58 5.95
C ASP A 539 -12.16 9.24 5.24
N VAL A 540 -10.98 8.64 5.45
CA VAL A 540 -10.63 7.33 4.91
C VAL A 540 -10.31 6.40 6.08
N THR A 541 -10.96 5.24 6.06
CA THR A 541 -10.78 4.18 7.05
C THR A 541 -10.15 2.96 6.37
N VAL A 542 -8.98 2.54 6.84
CA VAL A 542 -8.24 1.40 6.29
C VAL A 542 -8.32 0.19 7.21
N TYR A 543 -8.50 -1.00 6.63
CA TYR A 543 -8.43 -2.29 7.29
C TYR A 543 -7.31 -3.13 6.66
N GLY A 544 -6.46 -3.75 7.47
CA GLY A 544 -5.41 -4.66 6.99
C GLY A 544 -4.84 -5.53 8.10
N ASP A 545 -4.09 -6.58 7.78
CA ASP A 545 -3.57 -7.54 8.76
C ASP A 545 -2.03 -7.57 8.85
N SER A 546 -1.34 -7.03 7.84
CA SER A 546 0.07 -7.31 7.59
C SER A 546 0.96 -6.06 7.61
N PRO A 547 2.30 -6.22 7.74
CA PRO A 547 3.22 -5.09 7.59
C PRO A 547 3.14 -4.37 6.25
N LEU A 548 2.65 -5.04 5.19
CA LEU A 548 2.49 -4.45 3.86
C LEU A 548 1.39 -3.38 3.85
N ASP A 549 0.53 -3.38 4.85
CA ASP A 549 -0.60 -2.47 4.97
C ASP A 549 -0.26 -1.22 5.79
N ILE A 550 0.82 -1.24 6.57
CA ILE A 550 1.27 -0.11 7.40
C ILE A 550 1.37 1.19 6.57
N PRO A 551 1.97 1.19 5.36
CA PRO A 551 2.03 2.41 4.56
C PRO A 551 0.66 2.96 4.16
N MET A 552 -0.31 2.11 3.81
CA MET A 552 -1.67 2.60 3.48
C MET A 552 -2.48 2.98 4.72
N MET A 553 -2.28 2.30 5.84
CA MET A 553 -2.84 2.68 7.14
C MET A 553 -2.34 4.06 7.55
N ALA A 554 -1.06 4.36 7.34
CA ALA A 554 -0.47 5.66 7.62
C ALA A 554 -1.06 6.79 6.76
N GLU A 555 -1.68 6.48 5.62
CA GLU A 555 -2.38 7.47 4.80
C GLU A 555 -3.85 7.65 5.19
N ALA A 556 -4.38 6.85 6.13
CA ALA A 556 -5.77 6.93 6.55
C ALA A 556 -5.96 7.83 7.78
N GLY A 557 -7.15 8.42 7.94
CA GLY A 557 -7.52 9.09 9.19
C GLY A 557 -7.75 8.08 10.32
N ARG A 558 -8.30 6.92 9.96
CA ARG A 558 -8.53 5.78 10.86
C ARG A 558 -7.96 4.50 10.24
N ALA A 559 -7.29 3.70 11.04
CA ALA A 559 -6.73 2.42 10.61
C ALA A 559 -7.07 1.33 11.63
N PHE A 560 -7.45 0.17 11.12
CA PHE A 560 -7.77 -1.00 11.92
C PHE A 560 -6.91 -2.17 11.49
N VAL A 561 -6.15 -2.71 12.45
CA VAL A 561 -5.44 -3.97 12.29
C VAL A 561 -6.41 -5.11 12.53
N ILE A 562 -6.70 -5.91 11.50
CA ILE A 562 -7.50 -7.11 11.65
C ILE A 562 -6.63 -8.21 12.26
N VAL A 563 -7.12 -8.79 13.35
CA VAL A 563 -6.45 -9.85 14.09
C VAL A 563 -7.27 -11.12 13.91
N GLY A 564 -6.70 -12.05 13.15
CA GLY A 564 -7.21 -13.41 13.01
C GLY A 564 -6.60 -14.38 14.02
N ASN A 565 -6.81 -15.68 13.77
CA ASN A 565 -6.22 -16.77 14.55
C ASN A 565 -4.67 -16.67 14.57
N GLU A 566 -4.05 -16.95 15.71
CA GLU A 566 -2.59 -16.88 15.90
C GLU A 566 -1.81 -17.74 14.91
N GLU A 567 -2.36 -18.89 14.51
CA GLU A 567 -1.71 -19.82 13.58
C GLU A 567 -1.64 -19.28 12.13
N THR A 568 -2.59 -18.43 11.74
CA THR A 568 -2.74 -17.96 10.35
C THR A 568 -2.42 -16.47 10.19
N ARG A 569 -2.55 -15.67 11.25
CA ARG A 569 -2.27 -14.23 11.23
C ARG A 569 -0.79 -13.95 10.94
N SER A 570 -0.50 -12.76 10.43
CA SER A 570 0.88 -12.34 10.19
C SER A 570 1.71 -12.35 11.50
N SER A 571 2.83 -13.09 11.47
CA SER A 571 3.75 -13.25 12.61
C SER A 571 4.74 -12.10 12.76
N THR A 572 4.96 -11.32 11.69
CA THR A 572 5.90 -10.19 11.69
C THR A 572 5.23 -8.86 12.06
N MET A 573 3.89 -8.81 11.98
CA MET A 573 3.09 -7.60 12.20
C MET A 573 3.39 -6.92 13.53
N ASP A 574 3.48 -7.67 14.64
CA ASP A 574 3.70 -7.06 15.97
C ASP A 574 5.00 -6.25 16.03
N SER A 575 6.10 -6.83 15.49
CA SER A 575 7.40 -6.18 15.51
C SER A 575 7.50 -4.98 14.56
N GLU A 576 6.83 -5.04 13.40
CA GLU A 576 6.83 -3.95 12.42
C GLU A 576 5.90 -2.81 12.84
N LEU A 577 4.76 -3.15 13.43
CA LEU A 577 3.83 -2.20 14.01
C LEU A 577 4.46 -1.45 15.19
N GLU A 578 5.16 -2.15 16.09
CA GLU A 578 5.90 -1.53 17.20
C GLU A 578 6.95 -0.53 16.67
N LYS A 579 7.69 -0.89 15.61
CA LYS A 579 8.65 0.00 14.94
C LYS A 579 7.94 1.21 14.32
N ALA A 580 6.79 1.01 13.66
CA ALA A 580 6.04 2.07 13.00
C ALA A 580 5.49 3.09 14.02
N ILE A 581 4.95 2.60 15.15
CA ILE A 581 4.48 3.45 16.26
C ILE A 581 5.65 4.24 16.85
N ARG A 582 6.78 3.56 17.17
CA ARG A 582 7.97 4.23 17.71
C ARG A 582 8.56 5.28 16.77
N SER A 583 8.52 5.00 15.47
CA SER A 583 9.03 5.91 14.43
C SER A 583 8.04 7.02 14.07
N LYS A 584 6.90 7.11 14.77
CA LYS A 584 5.82 8.09 14.53
C LYS A 584 5.28 8.08 13.10
N VAL A 585 5.25 6.92 12.45
CA VAL A 585 4.69 6.75 11.09
C VAL A 585 3.22 7.20 11.02
N PHE A 586 2.46 6.95 12.10
CA PHE A 586 1.06 7.33 12.21
C PHE A 586 0.84 8.78 12.67
N GLY A 587 1.87 9.42 13.25
CA GLY A 587 1.79 10.79 13.78
C GLY A 587 1.91 11.87 12.69
N LYS A 588 1.77 13.13 13.09
CA LYS A 588 2.07 14.27 12.23
C LYS A 588 3.56 14.32 11.90
N THR A 589 3.90 14.51 10.63
CA THR A 589 5.29 14.66 10.15
C THR A 589 5.40 15.94 9.30
N HIS A 590 6.62 16.33 8.91
CA HIS A 590 6.80 17.49 8.02
C HIS A 590 6.08 17.34 6.68
N ASP A 591 5.86 16.10 6.23
CA ASP A 591 5.19 15.79 4.97
C ASP A 591 3.69 15.45 5.17
N LYS A 592 3.21 15.43 6.43
CA LYS A 592 1.87 14.95 6.79
C LYS A 592 1.24 15.81 7.90
N ASN A 593 0.21 16.57 7.54
CA ASN A 593 -0.48 17.49 8.46
C ASN A 593 -1.56 16.85 9.36
N PHE A 594 -1.82 15.55 9.21
CA PHE A 594 -2.83 14.80 9.97
C PHE A 594 -2.21 13.62 10.72
N GLU A 595 -2.97 13.10 11.68
CA GLU A 595 -2.60 11.92 12.47
C GLU A 595 -3.57 10.78 12.17
N THR A 596 -3.04 9.56 12.10
CA THR A 596 -3.80 8.33 11.91
C THR A 596 -4.14 7.72 13.26
N ARG A 597 -5.42 7.49 13.53
CA ARG A 597 -5.86 6.73 14.71
C ARG A 597 -5.84 5.24 14.40
N ILE A 598 -4.93 4.50 15.02
CA ILE A 598 -4.77 3.06 14.83
C ILE A 598 -5.37 2.27 16.00
N LYS A 599 -6.19 1.26 15.68
CA LYS A 599 -6.77 0.30 16.64
C LYS A 599 -6.69 -1.12 16.06
N GLN A 600 -7.09 -2.11 16.84
CA GLN A 600 -7.21 -3.50 16.37
C GLN A 600 -8.65 -3.99 16.46
N ILE A 601 -9.03 -4.89 15.56
CA ILE A 601 -10.32 -5.57 15.54
C ILE A 601 -10.06 -7.08 15.54
N LEU A 602 -10.77 -7.80 16.40
CA LEU A 602 -10.59 -9.24 16.59
C LEU A 602 -11.65 -10.00 15.76
N LEU A 603 -11.20 -10.86 14.83
CA LEU A 603 -12.07 -11.67 13.98
C LEU A 603 -11.58 -13.13 13.89
N PRO A 604 -12.26 -14.10 14.55
CA PRO A 604 -13.42 -13.94 15.45
C PRO A 604 -13.07 -13.25 16.79
N SER A 605 -14.08 -12.78 17.54
CA SER A 605 -13.91 -11.97 18.76
C SER A 605 -13.12 -12.64 19.91
N ASN A 606 -12.94 -13.97 19.84
CA ASN A 606 -12.24 -14.76 20.86
C ASN A 606 -10.73 -14.93 20.59
N VAL A 607 -10.17 -14.31 19.55
CA VAL A 607 -8.73 -14.40 19.29
C VAL A 607 -7.91 -13.52 20.24
N THR A 608 -6.68 -13.93 20.52
CA THR A 608 -5.77 -13.17 21.37
C THR A 608 -5.43 -11.81 20.73
N PRO A 609 -5.64 -10.69 21.44
CA PRO A 609 -5.27 -9.37 20.94
C PRO A 609 -3.76 -9.21 20.73
N ARG A 610 -3.37 -8.35 19.79
CA ARG A 610 -1.97 -7.91 19.63
C ARG A 610 -1.61 -6.94 20.76
N PRO A 611 -0.38 -7.01 21.30
CA PRO A 611 0.04 -6.15 22.39
C PRO A 611 0.17 -4.68 21.93
N GLY A 612 -0.18 -3.74 22.81
CA GLY A 612 0.07 -2.31 22.59
C GLY A 612 -0.92 -1.56 21.69
N LEU A 613 -2.02 -2.20 21.26
CA LEU A 613 -3.12 -1.54 20.56
C LEU A 613 -4.44 -1.64 21.33
N SER A 614 -5.23 -0.57 21.32
CA SER A 614 -6.60 -0.62 21.84
C SER A 614 -7.51 -1.44 20.93
N ILE A 615 -8.35 -2.29 21.52
CA ILE A 615 -9.36 -3.05 20.80
C ILE A 615 -10.51 -2.11 20.39
N ALA A 616 -11.04 -2.33 19.19
CA ALA A 616 -12.26 -1.75 18.68
C ALA A 616 -13.17 -2.87 18.19
N GLU A 617 -14.48 -2.63 18.24
CA GLU A 617 -15.44 -3.47 17.54
C GLU A 617 -15.47 -3.10 16.05
N LEU A 618 -15.70 -4.10 15.20
CA LEU A 618 -15.99 -3.86 13.79
C LEU A 618 -17.37 -3.19 13.70
N GLN A 619 -17.38 -1.87 13.66
CA GLN A 619 -18.59 -1.07 13.53
C GLN A 619 -18.55 -0.31 12.21
N TYR A 620 -19.66 -0.35 11.48
CA TYR A 620 -19.90 0.54 10.35
C TYR A 620 -19.75 2.00 10.83
N PRO A 621 -19.09 2.90 10.08
CA PRO A 621 -18.85 4.27 10.54
C PRO A 621 -20.19 5.00 10.73
N MET A 622 -20.66 5.04 11.98
CA MET A 622 -21.79 5.88 12.38
C MET A 622 -21.27 7.30 12.56
N GLU A 623 -21.95 8.28 11.97
CA GLU A 623 -21.78 9.66 12.40
C GLU A 623 -22.21 9.77 13.86
N ASP A 624 -21.43 10.50 14.67
CA ASP A 624 -21.80 10.74 16.06
C ASP A 624 -23.02 11.67 16.08
N VAL A 625 -24.19 11.09 16.31
CA VAL A 625 -25.47 11.83 16.30
C VAL A 625 -25.44 12.84 17.44
N PRO A 626 -25.42 14.16 17.13
CA PRO A 626 -25.37 15.19 18.15
C PRO A 626 -26.64 15.18 18.98
N VAL A 627 -26.47 15.24 20.30
CA VAL A 627 -27.57 15.34 21.27
C VAL A 627 -27.49 16.70 21.96
N ASN A 628 -28.45 17.57 21.65
CA ASN A 628 -28.53 18.92 22.19
C ASN A 628 -29.61 18.96 23.28
N ILE A 629 -29.18 19.15 24.52
CA ILE A 629 -30.08 19.23 25.68
C ILE A 629 -30.25 20.70 26.08
N ALA A 630 -31.50 21.11 26.33
CA ALA A 630 -31.82 22.44 26.79
C ALA A 630 -31.10 22.80 28.12
N PRO A 631 -30.81 24.10 28.36
CA PRO A 631 -30.23 24.57 29.62
C PRO A 631 -31.04 24.12 30.85
N SER A 632 -30.33 23.58 31.85
CA SER A 632 -30.96 22.85 32.97
C SER A 632 -31.98 23.67 33.77
N THR A 633 -31.81 24.98 33.92
CA THR A 633 -32.72 25.83 34.70
C THR A 633 -34.06 26.04 33.99
N ALA A 634 -34.04 26.43 32.71
CA ALA A 634 -35.26 26.64 31.93
C ALA A 634 -35.99 25.31 31.68
N ALA A 635 -35.23 24.24 31.39
CA ALA A 635 -35.77 22.91 31.24
C ALA A 635 -36.55 22.43 32.47
N LYS A 636 -36.03 22.67 33.69
CA LYS A 636 -36.73 22.29 34.93
C LYS A 636 -38.07 23.03 35.10
N LEU A 637 -38.10 24.33 34.81
CA LEU A 637 -39.32 25.13 34.92
C LEU A 637 -40.37 24.70 33.90
N LEU A 638 -39.97 24.52 32.63
CA LEU A 638 -40.89 24.13 31.55
C LEU A 638 -41.37 22.68 31.69
N ALA A 639 -40.52 21.77 32.17
CA ALA A 639 -40.88 20.37 32.36
C ALA A 639 -41.80 20.12 33.57
N SER A 640 -41.87 21.05 34.52
CA SER A 640 -42.68 20.89 35.74
C SER A 640 -44.18 20.76 35.46
N PRO A 641 -44.84 21.71 34.74
CA PRO A 641 -46.26 21.58 34.43
C PRO A 641 -46.57 20.40 33.49
N MET A 642 -45.62 19.99 32.64
CA MET A 642 -45.78 18.80 31.78
C MET A 642 -45.87 17.49 32.59
N ARG A 643 -45.33 17.48 33.80
CA ARG A 643 -45.28 16.31 34.69
C ARG A 643 -46.32 16.32 35.79
N ASP A 644 -46.89 17.49 36.09
CA ASP A 644 -47.88 17.65 37.13
C ASP A 644 -49.15 16.86 36.77
N ALA A 645 -49.46 15.83 37.56
CA ALA A 645 -50.62 14.96 37.33
C ALA A 645 -51.96 15.69 37.47
N SER A 646 -52.00 16.84 38.15
CA SER A 646 -53.19 17.68 38.26
C SER A 646 -53.49 18.48 36.98
N ILE A 647 -52.54 18.57 36.05
CA ILE A 647 -52.67 19.29 34.79
C ILE A 647 -53.01 18.30 33.66
N ALA A 648 -54.10 18.55 32.95
CA ALA A 648 -54.57 17.74 31.83
C ALA A 648 -55.29 18.59 30.77
N GLY A 649 -55.57 18.01 29.61
CA GLY A 649 -56.32 18.68 28.54
C GLY A 649 -55.63 19.94 28.02
N PRO A 650 -56.38 21.03 27.75
CA PRO A 650 -55.84 22.27 27.18
C PRO A 650 -54.67 22.88 27.97
N ALA A 651 -54.70 22.82 29.29
CA ALA A 651 -53.63 23.36 30.13
C ALA A 651 -52.32 22.57 29.95
N LEU A 652 -52.41 21.24 29.80
CA LEU A 652 -51.25 20.40 29.52
C LEU A 652 -50.74 20.62 28.09
N GLN A 653 -51.65 20.77 27.12
CA GLN A 653 -51.27 21.11 25.74
C GLN A 653 -50.49 22.43 25.67
N GLU A 654 -50.93 23.44 26.42
CA GLU A 654 -50.24 24.72 26.49
C GLU A 654 -48.84 24.60 27.12
N ALA A 655 -48.69 23.79 28.17
CA ALA A 655 -47.37 23.50 28.74
C ALA A 655 -46.41 22.87 27.71
N HIS A 656 -46.90 21.92 26.90
CA HIS A 656 -46.12 21.31 25.82
C HIS A 656 -45.82 22.30 24.68
N ALA A 657 -46.77 23.18 24.33
CA ALA A 657 -46.55 24.24 23.34
C ALA A 657 -45.51 25.27 23.79
N GLN A 658 -45.50 25.63 25.08
CA GLN A 658 -44.46 26.50 25.66
C GLN A 658 -43.07 25.85 25.61
N ALA A 659 -42.99 24.56 25.94
CA ALA A 659 -41.75 23.80 25.79
C ALA A 659 -41.29 23.74 24.31
N GLY A 660 -42.21 23.51 23.37
CA GLY A 660 -41.94 23.52 21.94
C GLY A 660 -41.40 24.86 21.43
N ARG A 661 -42.03 25.97 21.82
CA ARG A 661 -41.56 27.34 21.52
C ARG A 661 -40.15 27.56 22.06
N PHE A 662 -39.90 27.19 23.32
CA PHE A 662 -38.57 27.34 23.91
C PHE A 662 -37.50 26.54 23.15
N LEU A 663 -37.76 25.25 22.86
CA LEU A 663 -36.83 24.40 22.12
C LEU A 663 -36.55 24.95 20.73
N ALA A 664 -37.58 25.45 20.04
CA ALA A 664 -37.46 26.08 18.74
C ALA A 664 -36.54 27.31 18.79
N THR A 665 -36.84 28.26 19.68
CA THR A 665 -36.11 29.54 19.77
C THR A 665 -34.66 29.36 20.24
N GLN A 666 -34.41 28.48 21.21
CA GLN A 666 -33.11 28.40 21.87
C GLN A 666 -32.20 27.34 21.29
N VAL A 667 -32.74 26.15 20.97
CA VAL A 667 -31.92 24.99 20.63
C VAL A 667 -31.96 24.70 19.14
N VAL A 668 -33.15 24.61 18.53
CA VAL A 668 -33.29 24.34 17.09
C VAL A 668 -32.66 25.46 16.26
N ALA A 669 -32.96 26.73 16.59
CA ALA A 669 -32.36 27.88 15.90
C ALA A 669 -30.82 27.92 16.02
N GLN A 670 -30.26 27.43 17.13
CA GLN A 670 -28.80 27.33 17.30
C GLN A 670 -28.20 26.20 16.45
N VAL A 671 -28.91 25.08 16.29
CA VAL A 671 -28.44 23.89 15.54
C VAL A 671 -28.59 24.07 14.02
N ILE A 672 -29.64 24.73 13.56
CA ILE A 672 -29.89 25.01 12.13
C ILE A 672 -29.19 26.29 11.69
N GLY A 673 -29.14 27.29 12.57
CA GLY A 673 -28.66 28.64 12.28
C GLY A 673 -29.80 29.57 11.84
N LEU A 674 -29.47 30.86 11.81
CA LEU A 674 -30.36 31.93 11.35
C LEU A 674 -29.91 32.46 9.99
N GLU A 675 -30.83 33.00 9.23
CA GLU A 675 -30.55 33.77 8.02
C GLU A 675 -31.08 35.20 8.14
N GLU A 676 -30.39 36.11 7.46
CA GLU A 676 -30.80 37.50 7.32
C GLU A 676 -31.84 37.63 6.21
N HIS A 677 -32.87 38.45 6.46
CA HIS A 677 -33.85 38.83 5.45
C HIS A 677 -34.26 40.29 5.62
N ILE A 678 -34.81 40.88 4.57
CA ILE A 678 -35.19 42.29 4.57
C ILE A 678 -36.61 42.45 5.12
N ILE A 679 -36.78 43.31 6.11
CA ILE A 679 -38.08 43.66 6.71
C ILE A 679 -38.36 45.17 6.58
N PRO A 680 -39.65 45.57 6.52
CA PRO A 680 -40.02 46.98 6.66
C PRO A 680 -39.82 47.43 8.11
N HIS A 681 -39.01 48.45 8.31
CA HIS A 681 -38.83 49.11 9.59
C HIS A 681 -40.00 50.07 9.86
N VAL A 682 -40.38 50.26 11.12
CA VAL A 682 -41.48 51.15 11.54
C VAL A 682 -41.28 52.61 11.11
N GLN A 683 -40.05 53.02 10.81
CA GLN A 683 -39.71 54.36 10.29
C GLN A 683 -39.80 54.47 8.76
N GLY A 684 -40.37 53.46 8.07
CA GLY A 684 -40.57 53.45 6.61
C GLY A 684 -39.36 53.03 5.79
N GLN A 685 -38.22 52.74 6.42
CA GLN A 685 -37.01 52.23 5.77
C GLN A 685 -36.98 50.70 5.75
N LYS A 686 -36.18 50.08 4.88
CA LYS A 686 -35.91 48.64 4.93
C LYS A 686 -34.74 48.38 5.90
N THR A 687 -34.85 47.34 6.73
CA THR A 687 -33.77 46.90 7.64
C THR A 687 -33.61 45.39 7.62
N ILE A 688 -32.59 44.88 8.30
CA ILE A 688 -32.30 43.44 8.41
C ILE A 688 -33.11 42.87 9.59
N GLY A 689 -33.85 41.80 9.32
CA GLY A 689 -34.45 40.91 10.30
C GLY A 689 -33.82 39.52 10.22
N TYR A 690 -34.11 38.69 11.21
CA TYR A 690 -33.60 37.32 11.29
C TYR A 690 -34.74 36.32 11.31
N ARG A 691 -34.54 35.18 10.65
CA ARG A 691 -35.46 34.05 10.65
C ARG A 691 -34.67 32.73 10.62
N LEU A 692 -35.33 31.59 10.75
CA LEU A 692 -34.63 30.30 10.67
C LEU A 692 -33.99 30.14 9.28
N LYS A 693 -32.77 29.61 9.22
CA LYS A 693 -32.13 29.35 7.92
C LYS A 693 -33.00 28.40 7.08
N ALA A 694 -33.31 28.82 5.86
CA ALA A 694 -34.20 28.13 4.93
C ALA A 694 -35.56 27.75 5.55
N GLU A 695 -36.17 28.67 6.32
CA GLU A 695 -37.45 28.44 7.01
C GLU A 695 -38.56 27.94 6.06
N GLU A 696 -38.68 28.54 4.87
CA GLU A 696 -39.66 28.15 3.82
C GLU A 696 -39.42 26.73 3.26
N ARG A 697 -38.23 26.18 3.45
CA ARG A 697 -37.84 24.80 3.06
C ARG A 697 -37.61 23.92 4.29
N THR A 698 -38.26 24.27 5.40
CA THR A 698 -38.29 23.47 6.62
C THR A 698 -39.66 22.81 6.76
N LEU A 699 -39.68 21.50 7.00
CA LEU A 699 -40.89 20.73 7.31
C LEU A 699 -40.92 20.37 8.79
N ILE A 700 -42.01 20.70 9.47
CA ILE A 700 -42.29 20.33 10.86
C ILE A 700 -43.33 19.22 10.85
N VAL A 701 -42.95 18.04 11.34
CA VAL A 701 -43.83 16.88 11.44
C VAL A 701 -44.23 16.67 12.89
N ALA A 702 -45.51 16.85 13.17
CA ALA A 702 -46.11 16.49 14.45
C ALA A 702 -46.32 14.97 14.51
N MET A 703 -45.58 14.29 15.40
CA MET A 703 -45.75 12.86 15.63
C MET A 703 -47.05 12.61 16.40
N MET A 704 -48.03 12.07 15.70
CA MET A 704 -49.39 11.98 16.24
C MET A 704 -49.53 10.82 17.23
N ARG A 705 -50.28 10.98 18.31
CA ARG A 705 -51.04 12.20 18.70
C ARG A 705 -50.29 13.10 19.68
N GLY A 706 -49.39 12.53 20.48
CA GLY A 706 -48.76 13.20 21.61
C GLY A 706 -47.82 14.35 21.24
N GLY A 707 -47.28 14.37 20.02
CA GLY A 707 -46.36 15.39 19.54
C GLY A 707 -47.03 16.70 19.12
N GLU A 708 -48.32 16.71 18.78
CA GLU A 708 -48.98 17.90 18.18
C GLU A 708 -48.85 19.16 19.03
N PRO A 709 -49.13 19.16 20.35
CA PRO A 709 -49.09 20.41 21.11
C PRO A 709 -47.69 21.03 21.15
N MET A 710 -46.66 20.19 21.21
CA MET A 710 -45.26 20.64 21.15
C MET A 710 -44.88 21.12 19.76
N ALA A 711 -45.22 20.35 18.72
CA ALA A 711 -44.99 20.70 17.33
C ALA A 711 -45.66 22.03 16.95
N ARG A 712 -46.87 22.28 17.46
CA ARG A 712 -47.57 23.55 17.33
C ARG A 712 -46.77 24.70 17.94
N GLY A 713 -46.13 24.50 19.09
CA GLY A 713 -45.21 25.48 19.66
C GLY A 713 -44.01 25.76 18.77
N VAL A 714 -43.42 24.73 18.16
CA VAL A 714 -42.33 24.89 17.18
C VAL A 714 -42.81 25.67 15.95
N TYR A 715 -43.96 25.32 15.39
CA TYR A 715 -44.54 25.97 14.22
C TYR A 715 -44.91 27.45 14.46
N GLN A 716 -45.40 27.79 15.65
CA GLN A 716 -45.63 29.19 16.05
C GLN A 716 -44.34 30.02 16.08
N THR A 717 -43.19 29.37 16.23
CA THR A 717 -41.87 30.04 16.22
C THR A 717 -41.33 30.21 14.80
N PHE A 718 -41.67 29.29 13.90
CA PHE A 718 -41.22 29.25 12.50
C PHE A 718 -42.43 29.27 11.54
N PRO A 719 -43.13 30.41 11.41
CA PRO A 719 -44.40 30.49 10.71
C PRO A 719 -44.31 30.25 9.19
N LEU A 720 -43.11 30.31 8.60
CA LEU A 720 -42.92 30.02 7.17
C LEU A 720 -42.66 28.54 6.88
N ALA A 721 -42.39 27.73 7.90
CA ALA A 721 -42.16 26.30 7.75
C ALA A 721 -43.46 25.57 7.37
N MET A 722 -43.34 24.45 6.66
CA MET A 722 -44.47 23.57 6.39
C MET A 722 -44.84 22.78 7.65
N PHE A 723 -46.13 22.55 7.90
CA PHE A 723 -46.61 21.79 9.06
C PHE A 723 -47.40 20.55 8.62
N ALA A 724 -46.92 19.37 9.00
CA ALA A 724 -47.54 18.08 8.66
C ALA A 724 -47.82 17.25 9.92
N PHE A 725 -48.76 16.31 9.79
CA PHE A 725 -49.11 15.35 10.83
C PHE A 725 -48.75 13.95 10.35
N ALA A 726 -48.09 13.16 11.19
CA ALA A 726 -47.82 11.77 10.88
C ALA A 726 -47.93 10.90 12.13
N LYS A 727 -48.76 9.86 12.07
CA LYS A 727 -48.75 8.74 13.01
C LYS A 727 -47.85 7.61 12.49
N TYR A 728 -47.84 7.41 11.18
CA TYR A 728 -47.04 6.38 10.51
C TYR A 728 -46.18 6.99 9.40
N PRO A 729 -45.01 6.38 9.08
CA PRO A 729 -44.09 6.94 8.10
C PRO A 729 -44.73 7.20 6.72
N HIS A 730 -45.55 6.25 6.23
CA HIS A 730 -46.18 6.33 4.91
C HIS A 730 -47.18 7.49 4.73
N GLU A 731 -47.59 8.15 5.81
CA GLU A 731 -48.45 9.35 5.75
C GLU A 731 -47.67 10.59 5.29
N LEU A 732 -46.33 10.53 5.31
CA LEU A 732 -45.46 11.55 4.71
C LEU A 732 -45.31 11.26 3.20
N ALA A 733 -45.92 12.10 2.37
CA ALA A 733 -45.86 11.96 0.92
C ALA A 733 -44.54 12.52 0.36
N THR A 734 -44.02 11.90 -0.70
CA THR A 734 -42.76 12.28 -1.35
C THR A 734 -42.71 13.75 -1.74
N ARG A 735 -43.82 14.29 -2.26
CA ARG A 735 -43.92 15.69 -2.69
C ARG A 735 -43.67 16.70 -1.56
N ASP A 736 -43.96 16.32 -0.31
CA ASP A 736 -43.85 17.21 0.85
C ASP A 736 -42.43 17.17 1.45
N VAL A 737 -41.62 16.16 1.07
CA VAL A 737 -40.32 15.85 1.68
C VAL A 737 -39.14 16.11 0.72
N VAL A 738 -39.30 15.86 -0.58
CA VAL A 738 -38.19 15.77 -1.54
C VAL A 738 -37.34 17.05 -1.65
N ASP A 739 -37.95 18.23 -1.52
CA ASP A 739 -37.29 19.53 -1.68
C ASP A 739 -36.97 20.25 -0.35
N MET A 740 -37.19 19.60 0.78
CA MET A 740 -36.93 20.18 2.10
C MET A 740 -35.44 20.16 2.43
N GLU A 741 -34.92 21.28 2.97
CA GLU A 741 -33.56 21.34 3.50
C GLU A 741 -33.48 20.85 4.94
N SER A 742 -34.51 21.13 5.75
CA SER A 742 -34.58 20.70 7.15
C SER A 742 -35.92 20.05 7.45
N ILE A 743 -35.91 18.97 8.24
CA ILE A 743 -37.12 18.26 8.67
C ILE A 743 -37.07 18.06 10.18
N LEU A 744 -38.06 18.60 10.90
CA LEU A 744 -38.19 18.50 12.35
C LEU A 744 -39.25 17.44 12.70
N LEU A 745 -38.84 16.29 13.22
CA LEU A 745 -39.73 15.27 13.76
C LEU A 745 -40.00 15.58 15.23
N VAL A 746 -41.22 16.01 15.56
CA VAL A 746 -41.54 16.54 16.89
C VAL A 746 -42.47 15.60 17.65
N ASP A 747 -42.02 15.12 18.81
CA ASP A 747 -42.85 14.33 19.73
C ASP A 747 -42.65 14.77 21.19
N SER A 748 -43.66 14.60 22.02
CA SER A 748 -43.57 14.95 23.43
C SER A 748 -42.60 14.06 24.21
N VAL A 749 -42.54 12.76 23.87
CA VAL A 749 -41.70 11.77 24.57
C VAL A 749 -41.09 10.78 23.58
N ILE A 750 -39.76 10.66 23.60
CA ILE A 750 -39.02 9.62 22.89
C ILE A 750 -38.54 8.59 23.91
N ASN A 751 -39.22 7.44 23.94
CA ASN A 751 -38.82 6.28 24.74
C ASN A 751 -37.77 5.46 23.99
N THR A 752 -38.16 4.38 23.30
CA THR A 752 -37.22 3.56 22.51
C THR A 752 -36.80 4.22 21.20
N GLY A 753 -37.59 5.19 20.71
CA GLY A 753 -37.35 5.88 19.45
C GLY A 753 -37.66 5.10 18.18
N LYS A 754 -38.29 3.92 18.29
CA LYS A 754 -38.63 3.08 17.12
C LYS A 754 -39.43 3.85 16.06
N SER A 755 -40.48 4.56 16.47
CA SER A 755 -41.30 5.38 15.56
C SER A 755 -40.49 6.47 14.85
N MET A 756 -39.52 7.05 15.54
CA MET A 756 -38.63 8.06 14.95
C MET A 756 -37.72 7.46 13.90
N ILE A 757 -37.14 6.28 14.16
CA ILE A 757 -36.30 5.57 13.19
C ILE A 757 -37.10 5.22 11.94
N ASP A 758 -38.28 4.63 12.10
CA ASP A 758 -39.13 4.24 10.97
C ASP A 758 -39.48 5.47 10.09
N CYS A 759 -39.72 6.64 10.71
CA CYS A 759 -39.93 7.90 10.00
C CYS A 759 -38.65 8.43 9.33
N VAL A 760 -37.50 8.38 10.00
CA VAL A 760 -36.20 8.79 9.43
C VAL A 760 -35.83 7.94 8.22
N GLU A 761 -36.01 6.62 8.30
CA GLU A 761 -35.78 5.68 7.19
C GLU A 761 -36.66 6.03 5.99
N HIS A 762 -37.95 6.24 6.23
CA HIS A 762 -38.90 6.62 5.17
C HIS A 762 -38.54 7.98 4.53
N ILE A 763 -38.19 8.98 5.34
CA ILE A 763 -37.73 10.30 4.85
C ILE A 763 -36.46 10.13 4.02
N ARG A 764 -35.48 9.36 4.47
CA ARG A 764 -34.20 9.17 3.77
C ARG A 764 -34.36 8.47 2.43
N ALA A 765 -35.36 7.60 2.29
CA ALA A 765 -35.71 6.99 1.00
C ALA A 765 -36.21 8.03 -0.03
N MET A 766 -36.78 9.15 0.43
CA MET A 766 -37.33 10.20 -0.43
C MET A 766 -36.39 11.41 -0.57
N ASN A 767 -35.64 11.73 0.49
CA ASN A 767 -34.70 12.85 0.55
C ASN A 767 -33.44 12.43 1.34
N SER A 768 -32.38 12.10 0.60
CA SER A 768 -31.12 11.62 1.15
C SER A 768 -30.24 12.71 1.77
N LYS A 769 -30.58 14.00 1.58
CA LYS A 769 -29.71 15.14 1.94
C LYS A 769 -30.26 16.04 3.05
N ALA A 770 -31.57 16.04 3.31
CA ALA A 770 -32.17 16.92 4.31
C ALA A 770 -31.54 16.77 5.70
N LYS A 771 -31.36 17.86 6.43
CA LYS A 771 -31.02 17.80 7.86
C LYS A 771 -32.26 17.35 8.64
N ILE A 772 -32.16 16.28 9.43
CA ILE A 772 -33.29 15.81 10.23
C ILE A 772 -33.02 16.09 11.72
N LEU A 773 -33.95 16.73 12.42
CA LEU A 773 -33.88 16.91 13.87
C LEU A 773 -35.06 16.26 14.56
N LEU A 774 -34.78 15.36 15.49
CA LEU A 774 -35.77 14.81 16.40
C LEU A 774 -35.90 15.77 17.58
N VAL A 775 -37.05 16.43 17.72
CA VAL A 775 -37.32 17.41 18.78
C VAL A 775 -38.26 16.81 19.80
N ALA A 776 -37.86 16.79 21.08
CA ALA A 776 -38.72 16.23 22.12
C ALA A 776 -38.67 16.91 23.48
N GLY A 777 -39.76 16.77 24.23
CA GLY A 777 -39.82 17.20 25.62
C GLY A 777 -38.98 16.30 26.53
N VAL A 778 -39.03 15.00 26.30
CA VAL A 778 -38.29 14.01 27.10
C VAL A 778 -37.69 12.97 26.19
N VAL A 779 -36.42 12.66 26.39
CA VAL A 779 -35.75 11.51 25.77
C VAL A 779 -35.24 10.58 26.87
N GLN A 780 -35.45 9.28 26.72
CA GLN A 780 -34.97 8.29 27.69
C GLN A 780 -33.45 8.09 27.58
N ALA A 781 -32.73 8.00 28.71
CA ALA A 781 -31.27 7.93 28.76
C ALA A 781 -30.70 6.77 27.92
N GLY A 782 -31.24 5.57 28.08
CA GLY A 782 -30.86 4.39 27.29
C GLY A 782 -31.13 4.48 25.79
N ALA A 783 -31.95 5.43 25.33
CA ALA A 783 -32.14 5.70 23.91
C ALA A 783 -30.98 6.53 23.34
N ILE A 784 -30.26 7.29 24.16
CA ILE A 784 -29.14 8.15 23.75
C ILE A 784 -27.76 7.68 24.23
N GLU A 785 -27.71 6.62 25.04
CA GLU A 785 -26.47 5.94 25.46
C GLU A 785 -25.76 5.26 24.27
N LEU A 786 -24.43 5.34 24.26
CA LEU A 786 -23.58 4.75 23.23
C LEU A 786 -23.11 3.33 23.59
N GLU A 787 -23.12 2.97 24.87
CA GLU A 787 -22.69 1.67 25.42
C GLU A 787 -23.79 1.13 26.31
N VAL A 788 -24.24 -0.11 26.05
CA VAL A 788 -25.04 -0.88 27.00
C VAL A 788 -24.21 -2.10 27.34
N ASP A 789 -23.74 -2.18 28.58
CA ASP A 789 -23.18 -3.42 29.14
C ASP A 789 -24.26 -4.51 29.06
N GLY A 790 -24.09 -5.44 28.13
CA GLY A 790 -24.91 -6.64 28.04
C GLY A 790 -26.16 -6.53 27.16
N ILE A 791 -26.14 -7.31 26.08
CA ILE A 791 -27.27 -8.07 25.51
C ILE A 791 -28.65 -7.38 25.65
N SER A 792 -28.88 -6.32 24.91
CA SER A 792 -30.23 -6.00 24.46
C SER A 792 -30.24 -5.99 22.94
N GLU A 793 -30.79 -7.05 22.36
CA GLU A 793 -31.09 -7.17 20.93
C GLU A 793 -31.86 -5.92 20.49
N GLY A 794 -31.17 -4.98 19.83
CA GLY A 794 -31.82 -3.80 19.28
C GLY A 794 -31.00 -2.51 19.28
N GLY A 795 -29.95 -2.33 20.09
CA GLY A 795 -29.15 -1.08 20.13
C GLY A 795 -29.95 0.20 20.50
N SER A 796 -29.26 1.27 20.92
CA SER A 796 -29.90 2.54 21.28
C SER A 796 -30.41 3.32 20.05
N LEU A 797 -31.36 4.24 20.25
CA LEU A 797 -31.87 5.12 19.19
C LEU A 797 -30.73 5.92 18.56
N ARG A 798 -29.88 6.55 19.38
CA ARG A 798 -28.74 7.35 18.89
C ARG A 798 -27.80 6.52 18.02
N ARG A 799 -27.55 5.26 18.41
CA ARG A 799 -26.79 4.32 17.60
C ARG A 799 -27.47 4.11 16.25
N LYS A 800 -28.76 3.79 16.21
CA LYS A 800 -29.51 3.57 14.95
C LYS A 800 -29.62 4.82 14.08
N LEU A 801 -29.67 6.02 14.66
CA LEU A 801 -29.70 7.26 13.89
C LEU A 801 -28.37 7.58 13.22
N GLY A 802 -27.24 7.10 13.77
CA GLY A 802 -25.91 7.30 13.18
C GLY A 802 -25.75 6.67 11.79
N TRP A 803 -26.70 5.84 11.36
CA TRP A 803 -26.80 5.20 10.05
C TRP A 803 -27.49 6.11 9.02
N HIS A 804 -28.06 7.23 9.46
CA HIS A 804 -28.91 8.10 8.64
C HIS A 804 -28.31 9.50 8.39
N GLY A 805 -27.03 9.72 8.67
CA GLY A 805 -26.26 10.94 8.31
C GLY A 805 -26.57 12.13 9.18
N ASP A 806 -26.77 13.31 8.57
CA ASP A 806 -27.09 14.58 9.25
C ASP A 806 -28.47 14.50 9.93
N VAL A 807 -28.45 13.84 11.08
CA VAL A 807 -29.56 13.62 12.00
C VAL A 807 -29.09 14.07 13.38
N GLY A 808 -29.89 14.89 14.05
CA GLY A 808 -29.64 15.35 15.41
C GLY A 808 -30.81 15.10 16.33
N ILE A 809 -30.53 15.06 17.63
CA ILE A 809 -31.54 14.98 18.68
C ILE A 809 -31.52 16.31 19.45
N VAL A 810 -32.71 16.88 19.65
CA VAL A 810 -32.96 18.08 20.47
C VAL A 810 -33.94 17.69 21.56
N ALA A 811 -33.58 17.87 22.82
CA ALA A 811 -34.44 17.50 23.94
C ALA A 811 -34.50 18.58 25.03
N LEU A 812 -35.68 18.76 25.63
CA LEU A 812 -35.80 19.61 26.82
C LEU A 812 -35.10 18.97 28.02
N ARG A 813 -35.24 17.65 28.19
CA ARG A 813 -34.52 16.90 29.24
C ARG A 813 -34.32 15.43 28.90
N VAL A 814 -33.35 14.83 29.58
CA VAL A 814 -33.13 13.38 29.61
C VAL A 814 -33.80 12.77 30.85
N SER A 815 -34.30 11.54 30.73
CA SER A 815 -34.93 10.80 31.82
C SER A 815 -34.31 9.41 31.99
N GLU A 816 -33.86 9.08 33.19
CA GLU A 816 -33.39 7.73 33.56
C GLU A 816 -34.55 6.73 33.63
N ASN A 817 -35.75 7.20 34.00
CA ASN A 817 -36.92 6.34 34.14
C ASN A 817 -37.41 5.86 32.77
N LYS A 818 -37.34 4.55 32.53
CA LYS A 818 -37.98 3.88 31.38
C LYS A 818 -39.43 3.57 31.73
N TYR A 819 -40.32 4.53 31.50
CA TYR A 819 -41.75 4.38 31.77
C TYR A 819 -42.58 4.64 30.51
N THR A 820 -43.23 3.60 30.00
CA THR A 820 -44.28 3.72 28.99
C THR A 820 -45.60 3.92 29.74
N GLY A 821 -46.18 5.11 29.65
CA GLY A 821 -47.48 5.37 30.27
C GLY A 821 -48.55 4.42 29.75
N ALA A 822 -49.41 3.96 30.64
CA ALA A 822 -50.56 3.14 30.29
C ALA A 822 -51.81 3.77 30.89
N LYS A 823 -52.88 3.89 30.10
CA LYS A 823 -54.17 4.45 30.53
C LYS A 823 -54.03 5.91 31.01
N GLY A 824 -54.28 6.18 32.30
CA GLY A 824 -54.29 7.52 32.89
C GLY A 824 -52.92 8.19 33.01
N THR A 825 -51.81 7.46 32.83
CA THR A 825 -50.45 8.03 32.89
C THR A 825 -49.82 8.24 31.51
N ASP A 826 -50.51 7.87 30.43
CA ASP A 826 -50.06 8.12 29.06
C ASP A 826 -50.15 9.61 28.70
N THR A 827 -49.06 10.16 28.14
CA THR A 827 -48.98 11.58 27.79
C THR A 827 -50.03 11.95 26.74
N GLY A 828 -50.24 11.11 25.72
CA GLY A 828 -51.26 11.34 24.70
C GLY A 828 -52.66 11.40 25.32
N ASN A 829 -52.99 10.45 26.18
CA ASN A 829 -54.28 10.40 26.84
C ASN A 829 -54.54 11.61 27.76
N ARG A 830 -53.53 12.07 28.49
CA ARG A 830 -53.64 13.26 29.35
C ARG A 830 -53.78 14.55 28.55
N LEU A 831 -53.12 14.65 27.40
CA LEU A 831 -53.20 15.83 26.53
C LEU A 831 -54.61 16.03 25.96
N PHE A 832 -55.35 14.94 25.72
CA PHE A 832 -56.67 14.99 25.07
C PHE A 832 -57.82 14.50 25.95
N ASN A 833 -57.60 14.33 27.27
CA ASN A 833 -58.60 13.82 28.22
C ASN A 833 -59.21 12.45 27.83
N THR A 834 -58.43 11.61 27.15
CA THR A 834 -58.84 10.26 26.71
C THR A 834 -58.29 9.16 27.60
N THR A 835 -58.11 9.42 28.89
CA THR A 835 -57.53 8.48 29.87
C THR A 835 -58.35 7.20 30.09
N HIS A 836 -59.59 7.18 29.60
CA HIS A 836 -60.52 6.05 29.61
C HIS A 836 -60.49 5.24 28.30
N TRP A 837 -59.76 5.65 27.27
CA TRP A 837 -59.63 4.89 26.02
C TRP A 837 -58.66 3.72 26.23
N HIS A 838 -59.07 2.53 25.75
CA HIS A 838 -58.29 1.29 25.82
C HIS A 838 -57.30 1.17 24.67
#